data_AF-A0A964AJN5-F1
#
_entry.id   AF-A0A964AJN5-F1
#
_cell.length_a   1.000
_cell.length_b   1.000
_cell.length_c   1.000
_cell.angle_alpha   90.00
_cell.angle_beta   90.00
_cell.angle_gamma   90.00
#
_symmetry.space_group_name_H-M   'P 1'
#
loop_
_entity.id
_entity.type
_entity.pdbx_description
1 polymer ?
#
loop_
_entity_poly.entity_id
_entity_poly.type
_entity_poly.pdbx_seq_one_letter_code
_entity_poly.pdbx_strand_id
1 'polypeptide(L)'
;MRPSLPLGVLGVALAGLLSSPALAVDLTVDATTSTLDGTQSYDNIYVINGGVLVVTDYSGGGTTGTVSLEAGYIQVDATSSIVATGAGYRGQTNADGEGPGGGQGGSCCQDSGGGGAHGGDGGDGVGDNNATPDGQGGTAYGDSTSLSVDMGSAGGAGGAADGDSGGSGANGGGSITLIADTIDMAGAIVTNGDNGTIPNNDATGGGAGGGVLLIADVLNCSGTITAVGGSGGQIDDAGGGGGGGVVKQFYDTSGALCAVDVSGGSGPANATDGGVGIDASGQNDFDGDGFLSSDGDCDPTDASVYPGATEIPADGIDQDCDGVDSGVDSDGDGLDDDVEVNTTNTDPFDPDTDGDGLDDGDEVNTHATDPNDPDTDGDGLTDGDEVDTWGSDPLNTDTDGDGLTDGDEVNTWGSDPTDADTDTDGLDDGDEVNTHGTDPTSSDTDGDGLSDGDEINVHGTDPTNSDTDGDRLTDGEEVNTWGSDPNNRDTDGDGVNDYREVIRLGTDPNNPDTDGDGLSDQEVDDYGTDPLSADTDGDGLNDGDEVNTWGTDPLNADTDGDGCTDGDEVNVYGTDPLTGDADGDGLGDCEEAANGSDPNNPDTDGDGLNDGDEVDQGTDPTNPDTDGDGLDDGDEVDGGTDPTNPDTDGDGLDDGDEVDQGTDPTNPDTDGDGLSDGDEITVGSDPLNPDTDGDGLTDGEEVNDIGTDPLDADTDDDGLTDGREVDETATDPLNPDTDADGLTDGREVDETGTDPLDADTDDGGRTDGQEVNIDGTDPFDPSDDLTDRDGDGASDYAEENELGTDPDNPDTDGDGVLDGEEAYDHGTDPLNPDTDGDGLTDGEEINEYGTDPLNPDTDGDGLTDAREIDETSTDPLDPDSDDDGLSDGEEVDTLGTDPNDADTDDGGVPDGEEVDRGTDPLDPSDDQEISDDTGVIVDDTDDPDDTGVDGKPTGGSGCTCASSTPPGGAAWLLLGLVGLVGLRRRPLTRR
;
A
#
# COMPACT_ATOMS: atom_id res chain seq x y z
N MET A 1 -1.70 25.58 -31.24
CA MET A 1 -2.88 26.37 -31.74
C MET A 1 -3.12 26.04 -33.22
N ARG A 2 -4.04 26.74 -33.93
CA ARG A 2 -4.33 26.63 -35.39
C ARG A 2 -4.94 27.97 -35.88
N PRO A 3 -5.03 28.30 -37.20
CA PRO A 3 -4.44 27.68 -38.40
C PRO A 3 -3.81 28.68 -39.42
N SER A 4 -3.11 28.16 -40.45
CA SER A 4 -3.14 28.67 -41.84
C SER A 4 -2.68 27.60 -42.86
N LEU A 5 -2.91 27.85 -44.16
CA LEU A 5 -2.91 26.93 -45.32
C LEU A 5 -2.63 27.77 -46.62
N PRO A 6 -2.62 27.25 -47.87
CA PRO A 6 -2.42 25.87 -48.42
C PRO A 6 -1.48 25.78 -49.67
N LEU A 7 -1.14 24.58 -50.17
CA LEU A 7 -1.49 24.08 -51.54
C LEU A 7 -1.06 22.60 -51.78
N GLY A 8 -1.49 22.02 -52.93
CA GLY A 8 -1.02 20.76 -53.52
C GLY A 8 -0.78 20.95 -55.04
N VAL A 9 -0.52 19.96 -55.91
CA VAL A 9 -1.16 18.63 -56.09
C VAL A 9 -0.40 17.82 -57.17
N LEU A 10 -0.30 16.47 -57.03
CA LEU A 10 0.22 15.46 -58.01
C LEU A 10 1.72 15.56 -58.39
N GLY A 11 2.44 14.46 -58.75
CA GLY A 11 2.12 13.03 -58.58
C GLY A 11 2.61 12.10 -59.72
N VAL A 12 3.26 10.98 -59.34
CA VAL A 12 3.72 9.81 -60.15
C VAL A 12 5.08 9.97 -60.86
N ALA A 13 5.96 9.00 -60.63
CA ALA A 13 7.31 8.86 -61.21
C ALA A 13 7.38 7.72 -62.24
N LEU A 14 8.49 7.63 -63.01
CA LEU A 14 9.15 6.36 -63.32
C LEU A 14 10.64 6.57 -63.68
N ALA A 15 11.50 5.63 -63.27
CA ALA A 15 12.96 5.68 -63.41
C ALA A 15 13.48 5.49 -64.85
N GLY A 16 14.76 5.88 -65.08
CA GLY A 16 15.40 5.86 -66.39
C GLY A 16 16.91 5.52 -66.46
N LEU A 17 17.54 5.12 -65.34
CA LEU A 17 18.95 4.70 -65.17
C LEU A 17 20.06 5.67 -65.64
N LEU A 18 20.98 5.93 -64.72
CA LEU A 18 22.36 6.35 -64.99
C LEU A 18 23.07 5.35 -65.92
N SER A 19 23.99 5.85 -66.72
CA SER A 19 25.10 5.09 -67.30
C SER A 19 26.27 6.06 -67.40
N SER A 20 27.22 5.94 -66.48
CA SER A 20 28.44 6.77 -66.44
C SER A 20 29.22 6.70 -67.76
N PRO A 21 30.04 7.70 -68.10
CA PRO A 21 31.20 7.44 -68.94
C PRO A 21 32.01 6.32 -68.26
N ALA A 22 32.41 5.31 -69.02
CA ALA A 22 33.31 4.29 -68.52
C ALA A 22 34.75 4.69 -68.84
N LEU A 23 35.65 4.51 -67.87
CA LEU A 23 37.11 4.50 -68.08
C LEU A 23 37.47 3.93 -69.46
N ALA A 24 38.23 4.66 -70.27
CA ALA A 24 38.36 4.46 -71.71
C ALA A 24 39.14 3.19 -72.12
N VAL A 25 38.53 2.02 -71.96
CA VAL A 25 39.15 0.70 -72.19
C VAL A 25 39.70 0.51 -73.61
N ASP A 26 40.99 0.16 -73.73
CA ASP A 26 41.67 -0.36 -74.93
C ASP A 26 40.77 -1.25 -75.83
N LEU A 27 40.38 -0.77 -77.01
CA LEU A 27 39.58 -1.55 -77.96
C LEU A 27 40.45 -2.60 -78.67
N THR A 28 40.50 -3.82 -78.12
CA THR A 28 41.21 -4.95 -78.74
C THR A 28 40.28 -5.90 -79.50
N VAL A 29 40.42 -5.95 -80.83
CA VAL A 29 39.75 -6.89 -81.73
C VAL A 29 40.76 -7.93 -82.22
N ASP A 30 40.99 -8.97 -81.39
CA ASP A 30 41.94 -10.06 -81.64
C ASP A 30 41.27 -11.29 -82.25
N ALA A 31 41.54 -11.59 -83.53
CA ALA A 31 41.05 -12.76 -84.29
C ALA A 31 39.51 -12.99 -84.28
N THR A 32 38.74 -11.96 -83.93
CA THR A 32 37.27 -11.95 -83.81
C THR A 32 36.62 -11.02 -84.84
N THR A 33 35.29 -10.88 -84.78
CA THR A 33 34.56 -9.86 -85.54
C THR A 33 33.68 -9.06 -84.57
N SER A 34 33.86 -7.74 -84.57
CA SER A 34 33.13 -6.78 -83.73
C SER A 34 32.36 -5.80 -84.61
N THR A 35 31.30 -5.19 -84.09
CA THR A 35 30.48 -4.22 -84.83
C THR A 35 30.29 -2.94 -84.03
N LEU A 36 30.57 -1.78 -84.64
CA LEU A 36 30.51 -0.43 -84.06
C LEU A 36 29.78 0.55 -85.00
N ASP A 37 29.28 1.65 -84.43
CA ASP A 37 28.78 2.84 -85.12
C ASP A 37 28.92 4.09 -84.22
N GLY A 38 28.70 5.28 -84.79
CA GLY A 38 28.83 6.56 -84.06
C GLY A 38 30.28 7.00 -83.82
N THR A 39 30.46 8.04 -83.00
CA THR A 39 31.78 8.45 -82.48
C THR A 39 32.07 7.68 -81.20
N GLN A 40 33.27 7.11 -81.07
CA GLN A 40 33.72 6.39 -79.87
C GLN A 40 35.20 6.68 -79.61
N SER A 41 35.53 7.07 -78.38
CA SER A 41 36.90 7.31 -77.92
C SER A 41 37.43 6.14 -77.07
N TYR A 42 38.73 5.87 -77.16
CA TYR A 42 39.43 4.77 -76.48
C TYR A 42 40.91 5.13 -76.28
N ASP A 43 41.58 4.70 -75.20
CA ASP A 43 43.03 4.95 -75.02
C ASP A 43 43.86 4.48 -76.22
N ASN A 44 43.71 3.20 -76.61
CA ASN A 44 44.36 2.60 -77.77
C ASN A 44 43.41 1.63 -78.49
N ILE A 45 43.59 1.47 -79.81
CA ILE A 45 42.78 0.56 -80.64
C ILE A 45 43.68 -0.45 -81.35
N TYR A 46 43.44 -1.75 -81.12
CA TYR A 46 44.24 -2.85 -81.66
C TYR A 46 43.37 -3.85 -82.45
N VAL A 47 43.42 -3.79 -83.79
CA VAL A 47 42.75 -4.77 -84.66
C VAL A 47 43.79 -5.77 -85.20
N ILE A 48 43.88 -6.96 -84.58
CA ILE A 48 45.06 -7.86 -84.70
C ILE A 48 44.71 -9.34 -84.96
N ASN A 49 45.70 -10.10 -85.44
CA ASN A 49 45.66 -11.53 -85.78
C ASN A 49 44.51 -11.96 -86.73
N GLY A 50 44.02 -11.06 -87.58
CA GLY A 50 42.87 -11.29 -88.45
C GLY A 50 41.54 -10.86 -87.84
N GLY A 51 41.57 -9.96 -86.86
CA GLY A 51 40.41 -9.25 -86.35
C GLY A 51 39.72 -8.42 -87.44
N VAL A 52 38.40 -8.36 -87.38
CA VAL A 52 37.58 -7.59 -88.32
C VAL A 52 36.63 -6.67 -87.55
N LEU A 53 36.84 -5.36 -87.68
CA LEU A 53 35.91 -4.36 -87.15
C LEU A 53 34.92 -3.99 -88.27
N VAL A 54 33.61 -4.07 -87.99
CA VAL A 54 32.54 -3.84 -88.97
C VAL A 54 31.73 -2.62 -88.57
N VAL A 55 31.42 -1.73 -89.52
CA VAL A 55 30.51 -0.61 -89.28
C VAL A 55 29.06 -1.07 -89.45
N THR A 56 28.16 -0.73 -88.52
CA THR A 56 26.72 -1.09 -88.62
C THR A 56 26.08 -0.50 -89.87
N ASP A 57 25.24 -1.27 -90.58
CA ASP A 57 24.48 -0.78 -91.74
C ASP A 57 23.56 0.42 -91.41
N TYR A 58 23.66 1.52 -92.17
CA TYR A 58 22.74 2.67 -92.16
C TYR A 58 21.28 2.23 -92.07
N SER A 59 20.55 2.70 -91.06
CA SER A 59 19.19 2.22 -90.74
C SER A 59 18.06 3.12 -91.28
N GLY A 60 18.40 4.24 -91.92
CA GLY A 60 17.46 5.34 -92.24
C GLY A 60 17.55 6.54 -91.30
N GLY A 61 18.31 6.43 -90.20
CA GLY A 61 18.36 7.42 -89.12
C GLY A 61 19.51 8.45 -89.14
N GLY A 62 20.47 8.36 -90.08
CA GLY A 62 21.59 9.30 -90.18
C GLY A 62 22.88 8.88 -89.45
N THR A 63 22.78 8.26 -88.27
CA THR A 63 23.92 7.95 -87.36
C THR A 63 24.50 6.53 -87.46
N THR A 64 23.91 5.70 -88.33
CA THR A 64 24.36 4.32 -88.61
C THR A 64 24.97 4.31 -90.00
N GLY A 65 25.95 3.45 -90.27
CA GLY A 65 26.77 3.51 -91.50
C GLY A 65 27.95 4.46 -91.40
N THR A 66 28.14 5.12 -90.26
CA THR A 66 29.23 6.04 -89.93
C THR A 66 29.92 5.54 -88.67
N VAL A 67 31.26 5.59 -88.63
CA VAL A 67 32.03 5.50 -87.38
C VAL A 67 33.12 6.57 -87.35
N SER A 68 33.30 7.21 -86.20
CA SER A 68 34.51 7.97 -85.85
C SER A 68 35.19 7.28 -84.68
N LEU A 69 36.49 7.05 -84.79
CA LEU A 69 37.29 6.43 -83.73
C LEU A 69 38.44 7.37 -83.38
N GLU A 70 38.46 7.79 -82.12
CA GLU A 70 39.44 8.71 -81.55
C GLU A 70 40.24 7.96 -80.47
N ALA A 71 41.58 8.06 -80.50
CA ALA A 71 42.47 7.35 -79.57
C ALA A 71 43.90 7.92 -79.60
N GLY A 72 44.74 7.66 -78.60
CA GLY A 72 46.17 8.03 -78.69
C GLY A 72 46.95 7.19 -79.70
N TYR A 73 46.59 5.90 -79.85
CA TYR A 73 47.24 4.98 -80.80
C TYR A 73 46.26 4.03 -81.47
N ILE A 74 46.36 3.90 -82.80
CA ILE A 74 45.54 2.97 -83.59
C ILE A 74 46.43 2.04 -84.42
N GLN A 75 46.26 0.72 -84.24
CA GLN A 75 46.95 -0.33 -84.99
C GLN A 75 45.96 -1.26 -85.71
N VAL A 76 46.18 -1.46 -87.02
CA VAL A 76 45.51 -2.51 -87.79
C VAL A 76 46.56 -3.38 -88.46
N ASP A 77 46.71 -4.63 -88.01
CA ASP A 77 47.79 -5.52 -88.50
C ASP A 77 47.57 -6.04 -89.93
N ALA A 78 48.63 -6.54 -90.56
CA ALA A 78 48.66 -6.99 -91.96
C ALA A 78 47.74 -8.18 -92.31
N THR A 79 47.00 -8.72 -91.34
CA THR A 79 45.96 -9.75 -91.52
C THR A 79 44.55 -9.27 -91.18
N SER A 80 44.42 -8.12 -90.51
CA SER A 80 43.18 -7.54 -90.00
C SER A 80 42.56 -6.48 -90.91
N SER A 81 41.30 -6.10 -90.65
CA SER A 81 40.62 -5.04 -91.41
C SER A 81 39.48 -4.31 -90.69
N ILE A 82 39.27 -3.04 -91.04
CA ILE A 82 38.05 -2.28 -90.71
C ILE A 82 37.15 -2.21 -91.96
N VAL A 83 35.85 -2.48 -91.84
CA VAL A 83 34.96 -2.76 -92.98
C VAL A 83 33.61 -2.04 -92.83
N ALA A 84 33.30 -1.14 -93.76
CA ALA A 84 31.99 -0.49 -93.90
C ALA A 84 31.36 -0.79 -95.28
N THR A 85 31.64 -1.98 -95.83
CA THR A 85 31.15 -2.36 -97.17
C THR A 85 29.65 -2.60 -97.16
N GLY A 86 28.90 -1.89 -98.02
CA GLY A 86 27.42 -1.95 -98.05
C GLY A 86 26.71 -1.29 -96.86
N ALA A 87 27.46 -0.64 -95.95
CA ALA A 87 26.95 -0.07 -94.72
C ALA A 87 26.42 1.37 -94.86
N GLY A 88 26.60 2.03 -96.01
CA GLY A 88 26.09 3.36 -96.29
C GLY A 88 24.60 3.37 -96.65
N TYR A 89 24.12 4.45 -97.26
CA TYR A 89 22.71 4.67 -97.61
C TYR A 89 22.08 3.44 -98.30
N ARG A 90 20.81 3.10 -97.98
CA ARG A 90 20.17 1.86 -98.44
C ARG A 90 19.58 1.96 -99.84
N GLY A 91 19.68 0.86 -100.58
CA GLY A 91 18.93 0.68 -101.82
C GLY A 91 17.47 0.27 -101.57
N GLN A 92 16.54 1.17 -101.90
CA GLN A 92 15.11 0.90 -101.81
C GLN A 92 14.60 0.04 -102.99
N THR A 93 13.46 -0.64 -102.82
CA THR A 93 12.74 -1.31 -103.91
C THR A 93 11.80 -0.34 -104.62
N ASN A 94 11.76 -0.36 -105.95
CA ASN A 94 10.86 0.46 -106.79
C ASN A 94 10.96 1.99 -106.55
N ALA A 95 12.13 2.47 -106.14
CA ALA A 95 12.41 3.87 -105.86
C ALA A 95 13.87 4.23 -106.20
N ASP A 96 14.16 5.53 -106.22
CA ASP A 96 15.52 6.05 -106.28
C ASP A 96 16.33 5.59 -105.05
N GLY A 97 17.65 5.47 -105.20
CA GLY A 97 18.56 5.13 -104.10
C GLY A 97 18.61 6.24 -103.03
N GLU A 98 18.91 5.88 -101.79
CA GLU A 98 19.08 6.86 -100.71
C GLU A 98 20.43 7.61 -100.78
N GLY A 99 20.44 8.78 -100.14
CA GLY A 99 21.61 9.65 -99.97
C GLY A 99 21.68 10.82 -100.97
N PRO A 100 22.57 11.82 -100.74
CA PRO A 100 22.65 13.04 -101.55
C PRO A 100 22.87 12.84 -103.06
N GLY A 101 23.45 11.72 -103.46
CA GLY A 101 23.70 11.32 -104.85
C GLY A 101 23.11 9.93 -105.17
N GLY A 102 21.90 9.64 -104.67
CA GLY A 102 21.17 8.42 -104.98
C GLY A 102 20.99 8.17 -106.49
N GLY A 103 21.20 6.94 -106.94
CA GLY A 103 20.96 6.55 -108.33
C GLY A 103 19.46 6.46 -108.63
N GLN A 104 19.02 6.87 -109.82
CA GLN A 104 17.60 6.89 -110.18
C GLN A 104 17.03 5.48 -110.34
N GLY A 105 15.85 5.21 -109.76
CA GLY A 105 15.14 3.94 -109.83
C GLY A 105 13.96 3.93 -110.81
N GLY A 106 13.54 2.72 -111.20
CA GLY A 106 12.59 2.52 -112.29
C GLY A 106 11.12 2.89 -111.98
N SER A 107 10.65 4.07 -112.42
CA SER A 107 9.26 4.49 -112.23
C SER A 107 8.32 3.98 -113.33
N CYS A 108 7.91 2.71 -113.20
CA CYS A 108 6.85 1.98 -113.92
C CYS A 108 6.93 1.84 -115.46
N CYS A 109 7.90 2.44 -116.13
CA CYS A 109 8.32 2.08 -117.50
C CYS A 109 9.79 2.47 -117.79
N GLN A 110 10.64 2.31 -116.77
CA GLN A 110 12.10 2.38 -116.82
C GLN A 110 12.54 1.09 -116.13
N ASP A 111 13.30 0.23 -116.81
CA ASP A 111 13.47 -1.16 -116.42
C ASP A 111 14.77 -1.38 -115.61
N SER A 112 15.73 -0.45 -115.73
CA SER A 112 17.06 -0.52 -115.10
C SER A 112 17.38 0.69 -114.19
N GLY A 113 18.06 0.42 -113.08
CA GLY A 113 18.46 1.43 -112.10
C GLY A 113 19.83 2.06 -112.40
N GLY A 114 19.96 3.37 -112.19
CA GLY A 114 21.23 4.08 -112.20
C GLY A 114 22.05 3.79 -110.94
N GLY A 115 23.38 3.89 -111.02
CA GLY A 115 24.26 3.69 -109.85
C GLY A 115 24.30 4.91 -108.93
N GLY A 116 24.57 4.69 -107.64
CA GLY A 116 24.75 5.75 -106.65
C GLY A 116 26.05 6.52 -106.88
N ALA A 117 26.18 7.70 -106.27
CA ALA A 117 27.38 8.54 -106.31
C ALA A 117 27.89 8.91 -104.92
N HIS A 118 29.18 9.24 -104.86
CA HIS A 118 29.94 9.84 -103.76
C HIS A 118 31.40 9.77 -104.23
N GLY A 119 32.19 10.83 -104.08
CA GLY A 119 33.51 11.01 -104.71
C GLY A 119 33.43 11.17 -106.23
N GLY A 120 32.99 10.13 -106.93
CA GLY A 120 32.68 10.12 -108.36
C GLY A 120 31.17 10.10 -108.66
N ASP A 121 30.81 10.56 -109.86
CA ASP A 121 29.48 10.37 -110.46
C ASP A 121 29.19 8.88 -110.68
N GLY A 122 27.94 8.48 -110.45
CA GLY A 122 27.42 7.14 -110.74
C GLY A 122 27.14 6.94 -112.23
N GLY A 123 27.14 5.68 -112.68
CA GLY A 123 26.81 5.31 -114.05
C GLY A 123 25.30 5.28 -114.33
N ASP A 124 24.92 5.58 -115.56
CA ASP A 124 23.55 5.39 -116.06
C ASP A 124 23.22 3.89 -116.27
N GLY A 125 21.97 3.51 -115.98
CA GLY A 125 21.36 2.25 -116.42
C GLY A 125 20.79 2.32 -117.84
N VAL A 126 20.70 1.18 -118.53
CA VAL A 126 20.10 1.05 -119.88
C VAL A 126 19.16 -0.16 -119.97
N GLY A 127 17.99 0.07 -120.58
CA GLY A 127 16.92 -0.92 -120.79
C GLY A 127 16.60 -1.24 -122.27
N ASP A 128 15.44 -1.87 -122.48
CA ASP A 128 15.04 -2.59 -123.70
C ASP A 128 15.23 -1.80 -125.01
N ASN A 129 15.99 -2.40 -125.93
CA ASN A 129 16.11 -2.04 -127.35
C ASN A 129 16.50 -0.58 -127.73
N ASN A 130 16.93 0.30 -126.80
CA ASN A 130 17.34 1.66 -127.13
C ASN A 130 18.60 2.16 -126.41
N ALA A 131 19.44 2.93 -127.12
CA ALA A 131 20.69 3.47 -126.60
C ALA A 131 20.49 4.86 -125.92
N THR A 132 19.52 4.94 -125.01
CA THR A 132 19.24 6.13 -124.19
C THR A 132 19.25 5.73 -122.71
N PRO A 133 19.93 6.48 -121.83
CA PRO A 133 19.84 6.29 -120.38
C PRO A 133 18.40 6.18 -119.90
N ASP A 134 18.18 5.25 -118.97
CA ASP A 134 16.86 4.88 -118.48
C ASP A 134 16.69 5.32 -117.01
N GLY A 135 17.37 4.68 -116.07
CA GLY A 135 17.71 5.24 -114.76
C GLY A 135 19.03 6.03 -114.84
N GLN A 136 19.01 7.33 -114.52
CA GLN A 136 20.22 8.16 -114.46
C GLN A 136 21.09 7.84 -113.25
N GLY A 137 22.41 7.91 -113.43
CA GLY A 137 23.38 7.81 -112.34
C GLY A 137 23.31 9.00 -111.37
N GLY A 138 23.69 8.77 -110.12
CA GLY A 138 23.82 9.82 -109.10
C GLY A 138 24.90 10.86 -109.45
N THR A 139 24.76 12.07 -108.91
CA THR A 139 25.78 13.13 -109.07
C THR A 139 26.74 13.14 -107.87
N ALA A 140 28.03 13.35 -108.12
CA ALA A 140 29.07 13.36 -107.10
C ALA A 140 28.85 14.40 -105.99
N TYR A 141 29.16 13.99 -104.76
CA TYR A 141 29.32 14.81 -103.55
C TYR A 141 30.39 14.16 -102.67
N GLY A 142 30.70 14.74 -101.51
CA GLY A 142 31.92 14.48 -100.78
C GLY A 142 33.06 15.28 -101.40
N ASP A 143 33.52 16.31 -100.70
CA ASP A 143 34.71 17.04 -101.13
C ASP A 143 35.98 16.23 -100.79
N SER A 144 37.01 16.33 -101.62
CA SER A 144 38.32 15.71 -101.37
C SER A 144 39.27 16.55 -100.49
N THR A 145 38.92 17.80 -100.18
CA THR A 145 39.77 18.76 -99.43
C THR A 145 39.27 19.16 -98.04
N SER A 146 38.02 18.90 -97.64
CA SER A 146 37.51 19.15 -96.28
C SER A 146 38.03 18.14 -95.23
N LEU A 147 37.90 18.47 -93.94
CA LEU A 147 38.12 17.54 -92.81
C LEU A 147 36.84 16.72 -92.44
N SER A 148 36.05 16.33 -93.44
CA SER A 148 34.81 15.55 -93.25
C SER A 148 34.62 14.48 -94.33
N VAL A 149 34.02 13.33 -94.02
CA VAL A 149 33.78 12.27 -95.02
C VAL A 149 32.36 11.70 -94.95
N ASP A 150 31.67 11.74 -96.09
CA ASP A 150 30.29 11.28 -96.23
C ASP A 150 30.21 9.75 -96.47
N MET A 151 29.04 9.18 -96.21
CA MET A 151 28.69 7.83 -96.69
C MET A 151 28.45 7.85 -98.21
N GLY A 152 28.65 6.70 -98.86
CA GLY A 152 28.27 6.50 -100.26
C GLY A 152 26.76 6.37 -100.45
N SER A 153 26.21 6.93 -101.53
CA SER A 153 24.79 6.74 -101.89
C SER A 153 24.49 5.37 -102.45
N ALA A 154 23.23 4.95 -102.32
CA ALA A 154 22.72 3.73 -102.92
C ALA A 154 22.50 3.85 -104.43
N GLY A 155 22.54 2.71 -105.12
CA GLY A 155 22.00 2.58 -106.47
C GLY A 155 20.46 2.60 -106.48
N GLY A 156 19.88 2.89 -107.65
CA GLY A 156 18.44 2.87 -107.87
C GLY A 156 17.88 1.47 -108.12
N ALA A 157 16.58 1.32 -107.84
CA ALA A 157 15.85 0.08 -108.09
C ALA A 157 15.67 -0.25 -109.59
N GLY A 158 15.60 -1.55 -109.89
CA GLY A 158 15.04 -2.05 -111.15
C GLY A 158 13.52 -1.84 -111.20
N GLY A 159 12.94 -1.78 -112.41
CA GLY A 159 11.57 -1.31 -112.60
C GLY A 159 10.49 -2.39 -112.70
N ALA A 160 9.50 -2.37 -111.80
CA ALA A 160 8.31 -3.22 -111.84
C ALA A 160 7.30 -2.86 -112.96
N ALA A 161 7.71 -2.91 -114.23
CA ALA A 161 6.90 -2.46 -115.38
C ALA A 161 5.71 -3.37 -115.73
N ASP A 162 5.77 -4.68 -115.43
CA ASP A 162 4.72 -5.65 -115.80
C ASP A 162 3.93 -6.25 -114.61
N GLY A 163 4.44 -6.13 -113.38
CA GLY A 163 3.76 -6.50 -112.14
C GLY A 163 4.56 -7.34 -111.14
N ASP A 164 5.77 -7.80 -111.50
CA ASP A 164 6.72 -8.42 -110.56
C ASP A 164 7.47 -7.36 -109.71
N SER A 165 8.29 -7.78 -108.75
CA SER A 165 8.92 -6.89 -107.77
C SER A 165 10.39 -6.57 -108.13
N GLY A 166 10.58 -5.52 -108.93
CA GLY A 166 11.90 -4.98 -109.26
C GLY A 166 12.76 -4.74 -108.01
N GLY A 167 14.03 -5.13 -108.11
CA GLY A 167 14.91 -5.32 -106.97
C GLY A 167 15.24 -4.03 -106.21
N SER A 168 15.64 -4.19 -104.94
CA SER A 168 16.38 -3.15 -104.24
C SER A 168 17.62 -2.77 -105.03
N GLY A 169 17.90 -1.48 -105.14
CA GLY A 169 19.24 -1.01 -105.44
C GLY A 169 20.28 -1.57 -104.47
N ALA A 170 21.56 -1.48 -104.80
CA ALA A 170 22.61 -1.85 -103.86
C ALA A 170 22.97 -0.68 -102.93
N ASN A 171 23.31 -0.98 -101.68
CA ASN A 171 23.70 0.01 -100.67
C ASN A 171 25.05 0.65 -101.02
N GLY A 172 25.25 1.90 -100.62
CA GLY A 172 26.58 2.51 -100.64
C GLY A 172 27.50 1.97 -99.54
N GLY A 173 28.78 2.34 -99.58
CA GLY A 173 29.72 2.10 -98.48
C GLY A 173 29.54 3.12 -97.35
N GLY A 174 29.77 2.70 -96.10
CA GLY A 174 29.75 3.60 -94.94
C GLY A 174 30.97 4.52 -94.87
N SER A 175 30.99 5.46 -93.92
CA SER A 175 32.16 6.30 -93.66
C SER A 175 32.91 5.91 -92.38
N ILE A 176 34.23 6.10 -92.40
CA ILE A 176 35.15 5.82 -91.30
C ILE A 176 36.06 7.05 -91.11
N THR A 177 36.02 7.66 -89.95
CA THR A 177 37.03 8.62 -89.48
C THR A 177 37.90 7.94 -88.43
N LEU A 178 39.22 8.09 -88.52
CA LEU A 178 40.19 7.70 -87.48
C LEU A 178 41.06 8.93 -87.14
N ILE A 179 41.13 9.27 -85.86
CA ILE A 179 41.94 10.37 -85.32
C ILE A 179 42.85 9.81 -84.22
N ALA A 180 44.17 9.98 -84.34
CA ALA A 180 45.13 9.56 -83.30
C ALA A 180 46.54 10.12 -83.50
N ASP A 181 47.27 10.38 -82.42
CA ASP A 181 48.69 10.79 -82.43
C ASP A 181 49.54 9.87 -83.33
N THR A 182 49.24 8.56 -83.36
CA THR A 182 49.90 7.61 -84.25
C THR A 182 48.95 6.54 -84.77
N ILE A 183 48.90 6.40 -86.11
CA ILE A 183 48.15 5.35 -86.79
C ILE A 183 49.10 4.41 -87.58
N ASP A 184 49.24 3.17 -87.10
CA ASP A 184 50.01 2.08 -87.71
C ASP A 184 49.10 1.17 -88.57
N MET A 185 48.92 1.56 -89.84
CA MET A 185 48.04 0.85 -90.80
C MET A 185 48.80 -0.18 -91.64
N ALA A 186 48.88 -1.43 -91.18
CA ALA A 186 49.44 -2.54 -91.96
C ALA A 186 48.37 -3.37 -92.72
N GLY A 187 47.12 -3.39 -92.22
CA GLY A 187 45.98 -4.16 -92.76
C GLY A 187 45.17 -3.44 -93.84
N ALA A 188 43.83 -3.54 -93.76
CA ALA A 188 42.93 -2.93 -94.74
C ALA A 188 41.77 -2.12 -94.13
N ILE A 189 41.37 -1.04 -94.82
CA ILE A 189 40.10 -0.33 -94.58
C ILE A 189 39.24 -0.47 -95.84
N VAL A 190 37.98 -0.91 -95.68
CA VAL A 190 37.15 -1.42 -96.79
C VAL A 190 35.72 -0.84 -96.75
N THR A 191 35.53 0.33 -97.35
CA THR A 191 34.26 1.08 -97.42
C THR A 191 33.61 0.97 -98.81
N ASN A 192 33.61 -0.22 -99.41
CA ASN A 192 33.12 -0.40 -100.79
C ASN A 192 31.58 -0.34 -100.89
N GLY A 193 31.09 0.09 -102.04
CA GLY A 193 29.66 0.01 -102.37
C GLY A 193 29.24 -1.40 -102.79
N ASP A 194 28.00 -1.80 -102.47
CA ASP A 194 27.47 -3.11 -102.86
C ASP A 194 27.21 -3.21 -104.37
N ASN A 195 27.29 -4.44 -104.89
CA ASN A 195 27.03 -4.72 -106.30
C ASN A 195 25.52 -4.87 -106.56
N GLY A 196 25.04 -4.28 -107.66
CA GLY A 196 23.66 -4.37 -108.13
C GLY A 196 23.22 -5.82 -108.36
N THR A 197 22.07 -6.17 -107.79
CA THR A 197 21.40 -7.46 -107.96
C THR A 197 20.51 -7.49 -109.21
N ILE A 198 20.02 -8.68 -109.58
CA ILE A 198 19.19 -8.90 -110.77
C ILE A 198 18.02 -9.87 -110.50
N PRO A 199 17.05 -9.52 -109.64
CA PRO A 199 15.81 -10.28 -109.54
C PRO A 199 14.95 -10.08 -110.81
N ASN A 200 14.15 -11.10 -111.14
CA ASN A 200 13.14 -11.10 -112.23
C ASN A 200 13.53 -10.50 -113.62
N ASN A 201 14.83 -10.38 -113.91
CA ASN A 201 15.44 -9.76 -115.10
C ASN A 201 15.57 -8.22 -115.07
N ASP A 202 15.26 -7.55 -113.96
CA ASP A 202 15.45 -6.11 -113.81
C ASP A 202 16.83 -5.82 -113.22
N ALA A 203 17.65 -5.01 -113.90
CA ALA A 203 19.02 -4.75 -113.49
C ALA A 203 19.10 -3.52 -112.54
N THR A 204 19.41 -3.77 -111.27
CA THR A 204 19.52 -2.73 -110.24
C THR A 204 20.88 -2.02 -110.28
N GLY A 205 20.93 -0.77 -109.80
CA GLY A 205 22.16 0.01 -109.73
C GLY A 205 23.10 -0.44 -108.60
N GLY A 206 24.41 -0.33 -108.83
CA GLY A 206 25.44 -0.48 -107.80
C GLY A 206 25.50 0.73 -106.86
N GLY A 207 25.84 0.51 -105.59
CA GLY A 207 26.05 1.60 -104.62
C GLY A 207 27.43 2.23 -104.75
N ALA A 208 27.58 3.48 -104.31
CA ALA A 208 28.86 4.18 -104.35
C ALA A 208 29.80 3.71 -103.23
N GLY A 209 31.11 3.91 -103.43
CA GLY A 209 32.10 3.78 -102.37
C GLY A 209 31.89 4.85 -101.28
N GLY A 210 32.20 4.48 -100.04
CA GLY A 210 32.04 5.33 -98.86
C GLY A 210 33.18 6.31 -98.62
N GLY A 211 33.32 6.74 -97.37
CA GLY A 211 34.28 7.75 -96.94
C GLY A 211 35.37 7.18 -96.02
N VAL A 212 36.61 7.66 -96.14
CA VAL A 212 37.67 7.39 -95.15
C VAL A 212 38.47 8.66 -94.86
N LEU A 213 38.58 9.06 -93.60
CA LEU A 213 39.39 10.17 -93.13
C LEU A 213 40.38 9.66 -92.09
N LEU A 214 41.68 9.86 -92.33
CA LEU A 214 42.74 9.66 -91.35
C LEU A 214 43.33 11.03 -90.98
N ILE A 215 43.41 11.32 -89.68
CA ILE A 215 44.08 12.49 -89.09
C ILE A 215 45.07 11.95 -88.04
N ALA A 216 46.36 12.25 -88.17
CA ALA A 216 47.37 11.76 -87.21
C ALA A 216 48.71 12.50 -87.25
N ASP A 217 49.32 12.80 -86.11
CA ASP A 217 50.69 13.34 -86.06
C ASP A 217 51.68 12.43 -86.77
N VAL A 218 51.54 11.10 -86.58
CA VAL A 218 52.38 10.09 -87.21
C VAL A 218 51.57 9.03 -87.96
N LEU A 219 51.61 9.08 -89.30
CA LEU A 219 50.97 8.07 -90.16
C LEU A 219 51.99 7.07 -90.74
N ASN A 220 51.85 5.80 -90.34
CA ASN A 220 52.70 4.68 -90.79
C ASN A 220 51.88 3.62 -91.54
N CYS A 221 51.62 3.84 -92.82
CA CYS A 221 50.80 2.91 -93.60
C CYS A 221 51.60 2.04 -94.58
N SER A 222 51.46 0.72 -94.46
CA SER A 222 51.84 -0.25 -95.50
C SER A 222 50.64 -1.03 -96.05
N GLY A 223 49.44 -0.78 -95.52
CA GLY A 223 48.18 -1.41 -95.88
C GLY A 223 47.46 -0.80 -97.09
N THR A 224 46.19 -1.17 -97.23
CA THR A 224 45.32 -0.73 -98.35
C THR A 224 44.01 -0.12 -97.86
N ILE A 225 43.62 1.03 -98.41
CA ILE A 225 42.29 1.61 -98.22
C ILE A 225 41.50 1.44 -99.52
N THR A 226 40.30 0.88 -99.47
CA THR A 226 39.43 0.74 -100.64
C THR A 226 38.05 1.34 -100.37
N ALA A 227 37.64 2.31 -101.18
CA ALA A 227 36.29 2.86 -101.24
C ALA A 227 35.77 2.75 -102.69
N VAL A 228 35.76 1.53 -103.22
CA VAL A 228 35.42 1.21 -104.62
C VAL A 228 33.91 1.17 -104.80
N GLY A 229 33.42 1.72 -105.91
CA GLY A 229 32.02 1.68 -106.29
C GLY A 229 31.55 0.29 -106.72
N GLY A 230 30.36 -0.11 -106.30
CA GLY A 230 29.76 -1.40 -106.65
C GLY A 230 29.39 -1.47 -108.13
N SER A 231 29.58 -2.63 -108.76
CA SER A 231 29.18 -2.82 -110.17
C SER A 231 27.66 -3.01 -110.29
N GLY A 232 27.04 -2.45 -111.33
CA GLY A 232 25.59 -2.59 -111.56
C GLY A 232 25.20 -3.97 -112.07
N GLY A 233 23.91 -4.32 -112.00
CA GLY A 233 23.38 -5.59 -112.52
C GLY A 233 23.62 -5.81 -114.01
N GLN A 234 23.81 -7.06 -114.45
CA GLN A 234 24.21 -7.43 -115.83
C GLN A 234 23.51 -8.70 -116.38
N ILE A 235 22.35 -8.60 -117.04
CA ILE A 235 21.89 -9.58 -118.06
C ILE A 235 20.87 -8.96 -119.05
N ASP A 236 21.25 -8.94 -120.33
CA ASP A 236 20.53 -8.37 -121.49
C ASP A 236 20.21 -6.86 -121.38
N ASP A 237 19.63 -6.42 -120.27
CA ASP A 237 19.60 -5.03 -119.78
C ASP A 237 20.63 -4.87 -118.64
N ALA A 238 21.02 -3.63 -118.30
CA ALA A 238 22.15 -3.40 -117.39
C ALA A 238 21.98 -2.16 -116.50
N GLY A 239 22.23 -2.32 -115.20
CA GLY A 239 22.21 -1.26 -114.21
C GLY A 239 23.52 -0.49 -114.17
N GLY A 240 23.45 0.76 -113.73
CA GLY A 240 24.63 1.61 -113.56
C GLY A 240 25.56 1.12 -112.44
N GLY A 241 26.88 1.26 -112.63
CA GLY A 241 27.83 1.10 -111.53
C GLY A 241 27.81 2.32 -110.60
N GLY A 242 28.13 2.14 -109.32
CA GLY A 242 28.25 3.25 -108.38
C GLY A 242 29.58 4.01 -108.47
N GLY A 243 29.60 5.28 -108.10
CA GLY A 243 30.82 6.11 -108.03
C GLY A 243 31.84 5.55 -107.04
N GLY A 244 33.13 5.78 -107.30
CA GLY A 244 34.18 5.51 -106.32
C GLY A 244 34.27 6.63 -105.27
N GLY A 245 34.44 6.27 -104.00
CA GLY A 245 34.27 7.15 -102.84
C GLY A 245 35.43 8.14 -102.57
N VAL A 246 35.52 8.62 -101.33
CA VAL A 246 36.50 9.66 -100.93
C VAL A 246 37.40 9.16 -99.81
N VAL A 247 38.72 9.28 -99.99
CA VAL A 247 39.73 8.88 -99.00
C VAL A 247 40.70 10.03 -98.72
N LYS A 248 40.98 10.31 -97.45
CA LYS A 248 41.79 11.45 -96.99
C LYS A 248 42.83 11.02 -95.97
N GLN A 249 44.02 11.61 -96.05
CA GLN A 249 45.14 11.40 -95.13
C GLN A 249 45.77 12.75 -94.79
N PHE A 250 45.53 13.23 -93.57
CA PHE A 250 46.17 14.42 -92.99
C PHE A 250 47.15 13.96 -91.92
N TYR A 251 48.37 14.49 -91.93
CA TYR A 251 49.39 14.16 -90.94
C TYR A 251 50.54 15.17 -90.93
N ASP A 252 51.25 15.22 -89.81
CA ASP A 252 52.46 16.04 -89.67
C ASP A 252 53.73 15.28 -90.10
N THR A 253 53.86 14.00 -89.72
CA THR A 253 55.05 13.18 -89.97
C THR A 253 54.72 11.77 -90.47
N SER A 254 54.71 11.52 -91.79
CA SER A 254 54.48 10.16 -92.32
C SER A 254 55.77 9.34 -92.52
N GLY A 255 55.69 8.06 -92.15
CA GLY A 255 56.68 7.03 -92.53
C GLY A 255 56.40 6.44 -93.92
N ALA A 256 55.13 6.17 -94.22
CA ALA A 256 54.63 5.70 -95.51
C ALA A 256 53.10 5.93 -95.60
N LEU A 257 52.57 6.10 -96.82
CA LEU A 257 51.15 6.37 -97.06
C LEU A 257 50.42 5.15 -97.61
N CYS A 258 49.11 5.07 -97.36
CA CYS A 258 48.31 3.93 -97.76
C CYS A 258 48.19 3.80 -99.28
N ALA A 259 48.12 2.55 -99.75
CA ALA A 259 47.69 2.27 -101.12
C ALA A 259 46.17 2.43 -101.20
N VAL A 260 45.71 3.48 -101.88
CA VAL A 260 44.28 3.84 -101.98
C VAL A 260 43.69 3.37 -103.31
N ASP A 261 42.53 2.71 -103.27
CA ASP A 261 41.68 2.41 -104.43
C ASP A 261 40.28 3.01 -104.24
N VAL A 262 39.94 3.99 -105.08
CA VAL A 262 38.62 4.65 -105.13
C VAL A 262 38.02 4.49 -106.53
N SER A 263 38.21 3.34 -107.17
CA SER A 263 37.74 3.13 -108.54
C SER A 263 36.21 3.07 -108.67
N GLY A 264 35.71 3.54 -109.81
CA GLY A 264 34.28 3.53 -110.14
C GLY A 264 33.76 2.14 -110.52
N GLY A 265 32.53 1.83 -110.11
CA GLY A 265 31.86 0.57 -110.40
C GLY A 265 31.62 0.34 -111.90
N SER A 266 31.72 -0.93 -112.31
CA SER A 266 31.52 -1.32 -113.71
C SER A 266 30.03 -1.31 -114.09
N GLY A 267 29.71 -0.83 -115.29
CA GLY A 267 28.34 -0.71 -115.80
C GLY A 267 28.29 -0.52 -117.33
N PRO A 268 27.10 -0.36 -117.93
CA PRO A 268 26.94 -0.09 -119.37
C PRO A 268 27.40 1.33 -119.73
N ALA A 269 27.09 2.30 -118.87
CA ALA A 269 27.95 3.44 -118.61
C ALA A 269 28.77 3.13 -117.34
N ASN A 270 30.09 3.28 -117.41
CA ASN A 270 30.94 3.19 -116.23
C ASN A 270 30.68 4.39 -115.32
N ALA A 271 30.72 4.17 -114.01
CA ALA A 271 30.88 5.25 -113.04
C ALA A 271 32.27 5.90 -113.16
N THR A 272 32.49 6.99 -112.43
CA THR A 272 33.80 7.64 -112.33
C THR A 272 34.53 7.27 -111.03
N ASP A 273 35.85 7.29 -111.11
CA ASP A 273 36.74 7.12 -109.96
C ASP A 273 36.64 8.34 -109.02
N GLY A 274 36.88 8.10 -107.73
CA GLY A 274 36.66 9.05 -106.65
C GLY A 274 37.81 9.97 -106.28
N GLY A 275 37.68 10.58 -105.11
CA GLY A 275 38.60 11.58 -104.58
C GLY A 275 39.65 10.99 -103.64
N VAL A 276 40.91 11.45 -103.78
CA VAL A 276 41.98 11.16 -102.81
C VAL A 276 42.64 12.46 -102.36
N GLY A 277 42.47 12.81 -101.08
CA GLY A 277 43.08 13.98 -100.43
C GLY A 277 44.31 13.59 -99.61
N ILE A 278 45.37 14.39 -99.69
CA ILE A 278 46.58 14.24 -98.86
C ILE A 278 47.13 15.65 -98.57
N ASP A 279 47.30 15.99 -97.29
CA ASP A 279 48.09 17.16 -96.87
C ASP A 279 49.16 16.75 -95.84
N ALA A 280 50.23 17.54 -95.75
CA ALA A 280 51.49 17.19 -95.09
C ALA A 280 52.35 18.43 -94.78
N SER A 281 51.81 19.38 -94.01
CA SER A 281 52.51 20.64 -93.70
C SER A 281 52.30 21.15 -92.27
N GLY A 282 53.17 20.73 -91.35
CA GLY A 282 53.23 21.20 -89.96
C GLY A 282 53.65 22.67 -89.78
N GLN A 283 52.80 23.58 -90.25
CA GLN A 283 52.79 25.04 -90.03
C GLN A 283 51.35 25.56 -90.22
N ASN A 284 50.38 24.92 -89.56
CA ASN A 284 48.96 25.22 -89.69
C ASN A 284 48.41 25.80 -88.38
N ASP A 285 48.40 27.13 -88.32
CA ASP A 285 47.34 27.94 -87.70
C ASP A 285 46.09 27.66 -88.57
N PHE A 286 45.18 26.81 -88.06
CA PHE A 286 44.17 26.10 -88.86
C PHE A 286 42.85 26.90 -88.96
N ASP A 287 42.47 27.66 -87.94
CA ASP A 287 41.30 28.56 -87.91
C ASP A 287 41.62 30.03 -88.26
N GLY A 288 42.80 30.56 -87.91
CA GLY A 288 43.25 31.93 -88.21
C GLY A 288 43.35 32.92 -87.04
N ASP A 289 43.33 32.51 -85.78
CA ASP A 289 43.46 33.41 -84.61
C ASP A 289 44.87 34.01 -84.42
N GLY A 290 45.91 33.22 -84.74
CA GLY A 290 47.33 33.55 -84.63
C GLY A 290 48.14 32.80 -83.57
N PHE A 291 47.57 31.79 -82.90
CA PHE A 291 48.29 30.78 -82.12
C PHE A 291 48.63 29.55 -82.99
N LEU A 292 49.17 28.51 -82.35
CA LEU A 292 49.51 27.22 -82.92
C LEU A 292 49.39 26.18 -81.80
N SER A 293 49.02 24.94 -82.12
CA SER A 293 48.96 23.87 -81.10
C SER A 293 50.35 23.52 -80.54
N SER A 294 51.42 23.95 -81.22
CA SER A 294 52.81 23.90 -80.70
C SER A 294 53.21 25.08 -79.79
N ASP A 295 52.40 26.14 -79.76
CA ASP A 295 52.54 27.31 -78.88
C ASP A 295 51.45 27.34 -77.77
N GLY A 296 50.45 26.45 -77.83
CA GLY A 296 49.51 26.16 -76.74
C GLY A 296 48.01 26.09 -77.10
N ASP A 297 47.60 26.27 -78.36
CA ASP A 297 46.16 26.10 -78.70
C ASP A 297 45.70 24.64 -78.58
N CYS A 298 44.42 24.47 -78.19
CA CYS A 298 43.85 23.20 -77.76
C CYS A 298 42.72 22.70 -78.70
N ASP A 299 41.89 23.58 -79.27
CA ASP A 299 41.13 23.30 -80.51
C ASP A 299 41.63 24.20 -81.66
N PRO A 300 42.58 23.74 -82.50
CA PRO A 300 43.05 24.48 -83.67
C PRO A 300 41.98 24.68 -84.77
N THR A 301 40.71 24.37 -84.52
CA THR A 301 39.63 24.51 -85.50
C THR A 301 38.58 25.57 -85.15
N ASP A 302 38.63 26.18 -83.95
CA ASP A 302 37.81 27.35 -83.59
C ASP A 302 38.65 28.51 -83.03
N ALA A 303 38.69 29.62 -83.79
CA ALA A 303 39.37 30.88 -83.47
C ALA A 303 38.82 31.64 -82.24
N SER A 304 38.08 30.96 -81.38
CA SER A 304 37.62 31.38 -80.05
C SER A 304 38.50 30.82 -78.93
N VAL A 305 39.26 29.75 -79.21
CA VAL A 305 39.92 28.85 -78.24
C VAL A 305 41.44 28.98 -78.33
N TYR A 306 42.08 29.64 -77.35
CA TYR A 306 43.53 29.87 -77.34
C TYR A 306 44.09 30.35 -75.98
N PRO A 307 45.40 30.13 -75.72
CA PRO A 307 46.15 30.66 -74.57
C PRO A 307 45.81 32.09 -74.15
N GLY A 308 44.98 32.24 -73.11
CA GLY A 308 44.53 33.53 -72.58
C GLY A 308 43.33 34.16 -73.30
N ALA A 309 42.29 33.39 -73.59
CA ALA A 309 41.04 33.85 -74.20
C ALA A 309 40.10 34.56 -73.19
N THR A 310 38.82 34.17 -73.10
CA THR A 310 37.83 34.69 -72.15
C THR A 310 36.59 33.80 -72.15
N GLU A 311 36.44 33.02 -71.09
CA GLU A 311 35.54 31.87 -71.02
C GLU A 311 34.04 32.21 -71.13
N ILE A 312 33.29 31.23 -71.64
CA ILE A 312 31.85 31.26 -71.90
C ILE A 312 31.21 30.14 -71.07
N PRO A 313 30.74 30.42 -69.84
CA PRO A 313 30.59 29.34 -68.89
C PRO A 313 29.61 28.23 -69.24
N ALA A 314 30.06 27.00 -68.99
CA ALA A 314 29.32 25.74 -69.12
C ALA A 314 28.86 25.42 -70.57
N ASP A 315 29.73 25.55 -71.58
CA ASP A 315 29.39 25.17 -72.97
C ASP A 315 30.17 23.97 -73.58
N GLY A 316 31.15 23.45 -72.83
CA GLY A 316 31.82 22.16 -73.03
C GLY A 316 33.14 22.27 -73.78
N ILE A 317 33.83 23.41 -73.68
CA ILE A 317 34.99 23.79 -74.49
C ILE A 317 35.95 24.64 -73.65
N ASP A 318 37.13 24.12 -73.29
CA ASP A 318 38.22 24.94 -72.75
C ASP A 318 38.58 26.02 -73.80
N GLN A 319 38.41 27.31 -73.48
CA GLN A 319 38.70 28.40 -74.40
C GLN A 319 40.01 29.12 -74.07
N ASP A 320 40.49 29.12 -72.82
CA ASP A 320 41.78 29.71 -72.41
C ASP A 320 42.98 28.80 -72.75
N CYS A 321 42.74 27.51 -72.99
CA CYS A 321 43.73 26.44 -73.19
C CYS A 321 44.74 26.29 -72.03
N ASP A 322 44.31 26.52 -70.79
CA ASP A 322 45.10 26.15 -69.60
C ASP A 322 44.77 24.75 -69.06
N GLY A 323 43.69 24.14 -69.55
CA GLY A 323 43.24 22.79 -69.26
C GLY A 323 41.72 22.65 -69.04
N VAL A 324 40.97 23.76 -69.09
CA VAL A 324 39.67 23.89 -68.42
C VAL A 324 38.63 24.75 -69.19
N ASP A 325 37.36 24.31 -69.22
CA ASP A 325 36.20 25.20 -69.48
C ASP A 325 35.63 25.74 -68.15
N SER A 326 35.75 27.05 -67.92
CA SER A 326 35.24 27.70 -66.70
C SER A 326 33.71 27.52 -66.57
N GLY A 327 33.24 26.81 -65.55
CA GLY A 327 31.83 26.45 -65.38
C GLY A 327 31.41 25.12 -66.02
N VAL A 328 32.34 24.36 -66.60
CA VAL A 328 32.22 22.89 -66.60
C VAL A 328 32.57 22.39 -65.19
N ASP A 329 31.95 21.27 -64.87
CA ASP A 329 31.76 20.62 -63.58
C ASP A 329 31.83 19.14 -63.97
N SER A 330 33.07 18.62 -64.07
CA SER A 330 33.43 17.46 -64.90
C SER A 330 33.03 16.10 -64.30
N ASP A 331 33.03 15.97 -62.96
CA ASP A 331 32.55 14.81 -62.22
C ASP A 331 31.16 15.02 -61.60
N GLY A 332 30.87 16.21 -61.07
CA GLY A 332 29.53 16.65 -60.68
C GLY A 332 29.39 17.26 -59.28
N ASP A 333 30.48 17.69 -58.64
CA ASP A 333 30.56 18.20 -57.26
C ASP A 333 29.91 19.59 -57.08
N GLY A 334 29.89 20.41 -58.13
CA GLY A 334 29.42 21.80 -58.12
C GLY A 334 30.50 22.88 -57.91
N LEU A 335 31.79 22.52 -57.97
CA LEU A 335 32.82 23.47 -58.40
C LEU A 335 32.73 23.72 -59.90
N ASP A 336 33.71 24.46 -60.40
CA ASP A 336 34.13 24.29 -61.77
C ASP A 336 35.59 23.86 -61.81
N ASP A 337 35.94 23.05 -62.81
CA ASP A 337 37.28 22.54 -63.13
C ASP A 337 38.39 23.63 -63.04
N ASP A 338 38.01 24.92 -63.10
CA ASP A 338 38.85 26.12 -63.17
C ASP A 338 39.19 26.62 -61.75
N VAL A 339 38.20 26.67 -60.86
CA VAL A 339 38.45 26.78 -59.43
C VAL A 339 39.26 25.57 -58.95
N GLU A 340 38.99 24.37 -59.46
CA GLU A 340 39.72 23.16 -59.10
C GLU A 340 41.22 23.24 -59.41
N VAL A 341 41.59 23.27 -60.70
CA VAL A 341 43.00 23.21 -61.12
C VAL A 341 43.78 24.46 -60.72
N ASN A 342 43.15 25.65 -60.72
CA ASN A 342 43.84 26.92 -60.49
C ASN A 342 43.70 27.50 -59.07
N THR A 343 42.75 27.05 -58.24
CA THR A 343 42.46 27.65 -56.92
C THR A 343 42.56 26.68 -55.74
N THR A 344 41.91 25.51 -55.79
CA THR A 344 41.91 24.50 -54.71
C THR A 344 43.06 23.50 -54.84
N ASN A 345 43.45 23.15 -56.08
CA ASN A 345 44.40 22.07 -56.43
C ASN A 345 43.78 20.66 -56.24
N THR A 346 42.50 20.50 -56.56
CA THR A 346 41.80 19.19 -56.67
C THR A 346 42.06 18.50 -58.02
N ASP A 347 41.59 17.26 -58.21
CA ASP A 347 41.65 16.54 -59.50
C ASP A 347 40.25 16.51 -60.15
N PRO A 348 39.97 17.30 -61.22
CA PRO A 348 38.63 17.59 -61.76
C PRO A 348 37.96 16.44 -62.52
N PHE A 349 38.16 15.21 -62.04
CA PHE A 349 37.61 13.96 -62.53
C PHE A 349 37.36 12.92 -61.42
N ASP A 350 37.67 13.23 -60.16
CA ASP A 350 37.41 12.42 -58.96
C ASP A 350 36.85 13.39 -57.90
N PRO A 351 35.53 13.43 -57.65
CA PRO A 351 34.85 14.54 -56.96
C PRO A 351 35.13 14.61 -55.44
N ASP A 352 36.05 13.78 -54.95
CA ASP A 352 36.44 13.50 -53.56
C ASP A 352 37.96 13.23 -53.65
N THR A 353 38.75 14.31 -53.65
CA THR A 353 40.16 14.30 -54.10
C THR A 353 41.08 13.51 -53.18
N ASP A 354 40.82 13.49 -51.87
CA ASP A 354 41.63 12.78 -50.88
C ASP A 354 41.00 11.49 -50.34
N GLY A 355 39.71 11.25 -50.60
CA GLY A 355 39.02 9.97 -50.38
C GLY A 355 38.34 9.86 -49.02
N ASP A 356 37.83 10.98 -48.53
CA ASP A 356 37.22 11.21 -47.21
C ASP A 356 35.74 10.81 -47.19
N GLY A 357 34.94 11.32 -48.14
CA GLY A 357 33.50 11.09 -48.23
C GLY A 357 32.62 12.33 -48.43
N LEU A 358 33.14 13.54 -48.23
CA LEU A 358 32.59 14.76 -48.86
C LEU A 358 32.98 14.82 -50.33
N ASP A 359 32.17 15.54 -51.11
CA ASP A 359 32.57 15.96 -52.45
C ASP A 359 33.29 17.33 -52.34
N ASP A 360 34.43 17.52 -53.03
CA ASP A 360 35.34 18.69 -52.99
C ASP A 360 34.61 20.05 -53.10
N GLY A 361 33.46 20.06 -53.79
CA GLY A 361 32.64 21.23 -54.01
C GLY A 361 31.64 21.53 -52.92
N ASP A 362 31.14 20.55 -52.17
CA ASP A 362 30.39 20.85 -50.94
C ASP A 362 31.37 21.25 -49.82
N GLU A 363 32.58 20.69 -49.79
CA GLU A 363 33.69 21.24 -48.99
C GLU A 363 33.92 22.73 -49.28
N VAL A 364 34.30 23.09 -50.49
CA VAL A 364 34.73 24.47 -50.81
C VAL A 364 33.58 25.48 -50.82
N ASN A 365 32.35 25.08 -51.20
CA ASN A 365 31.20 25.99 -51.27
C ASN A 365 30.34 26.02 -49.99
N THR A 366 30.27 24.93 -49.22
CA THR A 366 29.36 24.77 -48.08
C THR A 366 30.10 24.75 -46.73
N HIS A 367 31.17 23.96 -46.58
CA HIS A 367 31.83 23.72 -45.29
C HIS A 367 33.09 24.60 -45.04
N ALA A 368 33.81 24.96 -46.10
CA ALA A 368 35.05 25.74 -46.15
C ALA A 368 36.31 25.04 -45.57
N THR A 369 36.35 23.72 -45.69
CA THR A 369 37.48 22.79 -45.46
C THR A 369 38.55 22.88 -46.58
N ASP A 370 39.63 22.09 -46.50
CA ASP A 370 40.72 22.06 -47.49
C ASP A 370 40.72 20.69 -48.22
N PRO A 371 40.16 20.59 -49.45
CA PRO A 371 39.83 19.33 -50.15
C PRO A 371 41.05 18.58 -50.70
N ASN A 372 42.05 18.40 -49.86
CA ASN A 372 43.40 17.88 -50.10
C ASN A 372 44.05 17.35 -48.77
N ASP A 373 43.43 17.56 -47.61
CA ASP A 373 43.81 17.01 -46.29
C ASP A 373 42.53 16.48 -45.58
N PRO A 374 42.28 15.15 -45.54
CA PRO A 374 41.01 14.52 -45.13
C PRO A 374 40.80 14.45 -43.60
N ASP A 375 41.11 15.56 -42.93
CA ASP A 375 41.21 15.81 -41.48
C ASP A 375 41.68 17.28 -41.37
N THR A 376 40.84 18.24 -41.83
CA THR A 376 41.28 19.62 -42.14
C THR A 376 41.91 20.34 -40.93
N ASP A 377 41.43 20.06 -39.71
CA ASP A 377 41.91 20.71 -38.50
C ASP A 377 42.88 19.86 -37.66
N GLY A 378 42.97 18.55 -37.91
CA GLY A 378 43.95 17.63 -37.35
C GLY A 378 43.52 16.93 -36.05
N ASP A 379 42.21 16.80 -35.84
CA ASP A 379 41.55 16.09 -34.75
C ASP A 379 41.75 14.55 -34.84
N GLY A 380 41.42 13.94 -35.99
CA GLY A 380 41.47 12.50 -36.21
C GLY A 380 40.14 11.80 -36.54
N LEU A 381 39.02 12.52 -36.64
CA LEU A 381 37.95 12.22 -37.59
C LEU A 381 38.40 12.58 -39.03
N THR A 382 37.46 12.50 -39.96
CA THR A 382 37.61 13.05 -41.32
C THR A 382 36.38 13.90 -41.59
N ASP A 383 36.54 14.99 -42.32
CA ASP A 383 35.54 16.02 -42.59
C ASP A 383 34.19 15.44 -43.08
N GLY A 384 34.20 14.31 -43.79
CA GLY A 384 33.04 13.54 -44.23
C GLY A 384 32.39 12.65 -43.18
N ASP A 385 33.13 11.99 -42.30
CA ASP A 385 32.51 11.32 -41.14
C ASP A 385 31.93 12.37 -40.18
N GLU A 386 32.61 13.51 -40.01
CA GLU A 386 32.10 14.66 -39.27
C GLU A 386 30.78 15.20 -39.82
N VAL A 387 30.70 15.56 -41.10
CA VAL A 387 29.50 16.18 -41.68
C VAL A 387 28.35 15.19 -41.89
N ASP A 388 28.63 13.98 -42.40
CA ASP A 388 27.59 13.07 -42.90
C ASP A 388 27.25 11.94 -41.89
N THR A 389 28.12 11.63 -40.91
CA THR A 389 27.84 10.69 -39.81
C THR A 389 27.42 11.38 -38.50
N TRP A 390 28.16 12.38 -38.02
CA TRP A 390 27.98 12.97 -36.67
C TRP A 390 27.20 14.29 -36.66
N GLY A 391 27.57 15.22 -37.54
CA GLY A 391 27.04 16.58 -37.63
C GLY A 391 27.90 17.66 -36.96
N SER A 392 29.19 17.40 -36.73
CA SER A 392 30.18 18.33 -36.16
C SER A 392 30.63 19.43 -37.15
N ASP A 393 31.52 20.33 -36.71
CA ASP A 393 32.05 21.45 -37.52
C ASP A 393 33.54 21.18 -37.87
N PRO A 394 33.87 20.64 -39.08
CA PRO A 394 35.20 20.12 -39.46
C PRO A 394 36.29 21.20 -39.67
N LEU A 395 36.16 22.32 -38.96
CA LEU A 395 37.10 23.42 -38.86
C LEU A 395 37.44 23.73 -37.38
N ASN A 396 36.96 22.91 -36.44
CA ASN A 396 37.01 23.15 -35.00
C ASN A 396 36.97 21.84 -34.16
N THR A 397 38.17 21.30 -33.89
CA THR A 397 38.60 20.15 -33.05
C THR A 397 38.01 20.01 -31.62
N ASP A 398 36.84 20.58 -31.33
CA ASP A 398 36.21 20.81 -30.02
C ASP A 398 34.83 21.45 -30.32
N THR A 399 33.95 20.75 -31.06
CA THR A 399 32.76 21.33 -31.74
C THR A 399 31.82 22.11 -30.82
N ASP A 400 31.46 21.57 -29.67
CA ASP A 400 30.56 22.22 -28.72
C ASP A 400 31.30 23.06 -27.65
N GLY A 401 32.57 22.73 -27.37
CA GLY A 401 33.48 23.52 -26.54
C GLY A 401 33.75 22.95 -25.14
N ASP A 402 33.55 21.63 -24.93
CA ASP A 402 33.73 20.93 -23.65
C ASP A 402 35.22 20.77 -23.24
N GLY A 403 36.12 20.62 -24.22
CA GLY A 403 37.56 20.41 -24.04
C GLY A 403 38.07 18.97 -24.24
N LEU A 404 37.27 18.06 -24.80
CA LEU A 404 37.76 16.91 -25.57
C LEU A 404 38.10 17.36 -27.00
N THR A 405 38.16 16.41 -27.93
CA THR A 405 38.14 16.65 -29.36
C THR A 405 37.26 15.59 -30.00
N ASP A 406 36.51 15.96 -31.02
CA ASP A 406 35.45 15.18 -31.68
C ASP A 406 35.91 13.73 -32.03
N GLY A 407 37.19 13.58 -32.40
CA GLY A 407 37.82 12.30 -32.70
C GLY A 407 38.32 11.53 -31.49
N ASP A 408 38.75 12.15 -30.39
CA ASP A 408 39.04 11.42 -29.15
C ASP A 408 37.74 10.96 -28.48
N GLU A 409 36.67 11.76 -28.56
CA GLU A 409 35.30 11.38 -28.23
C GLU A 409 34.85 10.12 -28.98
N VAL A 410 34.67 10.21 -30.30
CA VAL A 410 34.14 9.12 -31.13
C VAL A 410 35.04 7.87 -31.12
N ASN A 411 36.37 8.02 -31.10
CA ASN A 411 37.29 6.88 -31.20
C ASN A 411 37.75 6.29 -29.85
N THR A 412 37.78 7.07 -28.76
CA THR A 412 38.26 6.61 -27.45
C THR A 412 37.12 6.33 -26.46
N TRP A 413 36.09 7.18 -26.41
CA TRP A 413 35.04 7.14 -25.37
C TRP A 413 33.70 6.62 -25.91
N GLY A 414 33.22 7.18 -27.02
CA GLY A 414 31.93 6.87 -27.63
C GLY A 414 30.82 7.87 -27.32
N SER A 415 31.17 9.09 -26.91
CA SER A 415 30.30 10.25 -26.76
C SER A 415 29.78 10.80 -28.11
N ASP A 416 28.88 11.78 -28.07
CA ASP A 416 28.32 12.48 -29.24
C ASP A 416 28.98 13.87 -29.36
N PRO A 417 29.87 14.12 -30.35
CA PRO A 417 30.72 15.33 -30.44
C PRO A 417 29.94 16.59 -30.87
N THR A 418 28.66 16.66 -30.53
CA THR A 418 27.76 17.77 -30.81
C THR A 418 26.87 18.15 -29.61
N ASP A 419 26.97 17.43 -28.49
CA ASP A 419 26.17 17.64 -27.28
C ASP A 419 27.02 17.30 -26.03
N ALA A 420 27.88 18.24 -25.62
CA ALA A 420 28.84 18.31 -24.49
C ALA A 420 28.51 17.65 -23.13
N ASP A 421 27.31 17.09 -22.97
CA ASP A 421 26.75 16.40 -21.79
C ASP A 421 25.98 15.19 -22.37
N THR A 422 26.72 14.21 -22.92
CA THR A 422 26.21 13.16 -23.85
C THR A 422 25.04 12.37 -23.27
N ASP A 423 25.12 12.01 -22.00
CA ASP A 423 24.10 11.22 -21.32
C ASP A 423 23.12 12.04 -20.45
N THR A 424 23.30 13.37 -20.44
CA THR A 424 22.41 14.40 -19.87
C THR A 424 22.31 14.41 -18.34
N ASP A 425 23.44 14.13 -17.70
CA ASP A 425 23.73 14.15 -16.27
C ASP A 425 23.97 15.57 -15.71
N GLY A 426 24.67 16.42 -16.47
CA GLY A 426 25.00 17.79 -16.10
C GLY A 426 26.45 18.05 -15.63
N LEU A 427 27.36 17.09 -15.83
CA LEU A 427 28.77 17.38 -16.13
C LEU A 427 28.96 17.62 -17.63
N ASP A 428 30.09 18.23 -17.99
CA ASP A 428 30.52 18.30 -19.39
C ASP A 428 31.50 17.11 -19.64
N ASP A 429 31.34 16.33 -20.73
CA ASP A 429 32.07 15.06 -21.02
C ASP A 429 33.61 15.17 -20.84
N GLY A 430 34.16 16.34 -21.16
CA GLY A 430 35.58 16.66 -21.04
C GLY A 430 36.02 17.01 -19.64
N ASP A 431 35.17 17.59 -18.80
CA ASP A 431 35.46 17.73 -17.37
C ASP A 431 35.32 16.36 -16.67
N GLU A 432 34.40 15.50 -17.10
CA GLU A 432 34.35 14.10 -16.69
C GLU A 432 35.68 13.38 -16.95
N VAL A 433 36.10 13.26 -18.21
CA VAL A 433 37.32 12.54 -18.60
C VAL A 433 38.60 13.16 -18.03
N ASN A 434 38.71 14.50 -18.00
CA ASN A 434 39.95 15.18 -17.60
C ASN A 434 40.06 15.51 -16.11
N THR A 435 38.93 15.72 -15.41
CA THR A 435 38.90 16.17 -14.00
C THR A 435 38.40 15.07 -13.06
N HIS A 436 37.36 14.32 -13.42
CA HIS A 436 36.68 13.39 -12.50
C HIS A 436 37.12 11.92 -12.67
N GLY A 437 37.27 11.44 -13.90
CA GLY A 437 37.69 10.08 -14.24
C GLY A 437 36.55 9.09 -14.46
N THR A 438 35.36 9.61 -14.76
CA THR A 438 34.08 8.94 -15.03
C THR A 438 33.97 8.51 -16.51
N ASP A 439 32.84 7.90 -16.91
CA ASP A 439 32.58 7.38 -18.27
C ASP A 439 31.44 8.19 -18.93
N PRO A 440 31.72 9.10 -19.90
CA PRO A 440 30.76 10.06 -20.47
C PRO A 440 29.71 9.43 -21.41
N THR A 441 29.38 8.16 -21.16
CA THR A 441 28.29 7.43 -21.80
C THR A 441 27.41 6.70 -20.76
N SER A 442 27.62 6.98 -19.48
CA SER A 442 26.99 6.34 -18.32
C SER A 442 26.83 7.31 -17.13
N SER A 443 25.70 8.01 -17.06
CA SER A 443 25.21 8.93 -16.00
C SER A 443 24.99 8.31 -14.60
N ASP A 444 25.91 7.44 -14.20
CA ASP A 444 26.01 6.60 -13.00
C ASP A 444 27.23 5.69 -13.27
N THR A 445 28.45 6.19 -13.08
CA THR A 445 29.70 5.52 -13.51
C THR A 445 29.93 4.18 -12.79
N ASP A 446 29.59 4.11 -11.49
CA ASP A 446 29.86 2.92 -10.68
C ASP A 446 28.65 2.03 -10.37
N GLY A 447 27.43 2.50 -10.64
CA GLY A 447 26.18 1.73 -10.62
C GLY A 447 25.40 1.80 -9.31
N ASP A 448 25.53 2.92 -8.60
CA ASP A 448 24.96 3.24 -7.29
C ASP A 448 23.51 3.75 -7.39
N GLY A 449 23.22 4.63 -8.36
CA GLY A 449 21.91 5.23 -8.59
C GLY A 449 21.77 6.71 -8.21
N LEU A 450 22.84 7.39 -7.79
CA LEU A 450 23.08 8.80 -8.13
C LEU A 450 23.60 8.91 -9.58
N SER A 451 23.78 10.14 -10.04
CA SER A 451 24.51 10.44 -11.27
C SER A 451 25.72 11.29 -10.94
N ASP A 452 26.81 11.11 -11.69
CA ASP A 452 28.13 11.67 -11.43
C ASP A 452 28.11 13.21 -11.25
N GLY A 453 27.21 13.89 -11.96
CA GLY A 453 26.93 15.32 -11.83
C GLY A 453 26.09 15.72 -10.63
N ASP A 454 25.08 14.94 -10.22
CA ASP A 454 24.39 15.19 -8.94
C ASP A 454 25.34 14.91 -7.77
N GLU A 455 26.18 13.88 -7.86
CA GLU A 455 27.27 13.60 -6.91
C GLU A 455 28.21 14.80 -6.77
N ILE A 456 28.84 15.25 -7.86
CA ILE A 456 29.82 16.34 -7.83
C ILE A 456 29.19 17.70 -7.50
N ASN A 457 28.00 18.02 -8.01
CA ASN A 457 27.40 19.35 -7.87
C ASN A 457 26.47 19.51 -6.65
N VAL A 458 25.90 18.42 -6.13
CA VAL A 458 24.92 18.46 -5.03
C VAL A 458 25.43 17.78 -3.76
N HIS A 459 26.02 16.58 -3.85
CA HIS A 459 26.34 15.75 -2.69
C HIS A 459 27.81 15.83 -2.21
N GLY A 460 28.75 16.11 -3.11
CA GLY A 460 30.18 16.25 -2.81
C GLY A 460 30.97 14.93 -2.73
N THR A 461 30.38 13.84 -3.21
CA THR A 461 30.87 12.45 -3.17
C THR A 461 31.90 12.14 -4.27
N ASP A 462 32.40 10.90 -4.34
CA ASP A 462 33.39 10.44 -5.34
C ASP A 462 32.71 9.48 -6.34
N PRO A 463 32.32 9.93 -7.56
CA PRO A 463 31.52 9.15 -8.53
C PRO A 463 32.29 8.00 -9.20
N THR A 464 33.38 7.55 -8.56
CA THR A 464 34.10 6.32 -8.92
C THR A 464 34.12 5.32 -7.75
N ASN A 465 33.39 5.60 -6.66
CA ASN A 465 33.34 4.84 -5.43
C ASN A 465 31.98 4.97 -4.66
N SER A 466 31.06 4.05 -4.96
CA SER A 466 29.72 3.78 -4.40
C SER A 466 29.60 3.52 -2.87
N ASP A 467 30.44 4.13 -2.05
CA ASP A 467 30.57 4.00 -0.58
C ASP A 467 31.62 5.06 -0.14
N THR A 468 31.32 6.36 -0.33
CA THR A 468 32.30 7.46 -0.25
C THR A 468 33.04 7.51 1.10
N ASP A 469 32.35 7.28 2.21
CA ASP A 469 32.94 7.34 3.55
C ASP A 469 33.41 5.98 4.14
N GLY A 470 32.95 4.86 3.57
CA GLY A 470 33.31 3.50 3.99
C GLY A 470 32.40 2.88 5.05
N ASP A 471 31.15 3.31 5.15
CA ASP A 471 30.07 2.76 5.96
C ASP A 471 29.48 1.43 5.44
N ARG A 472 29.34 1.30 4.10
CA ARG A 472 28.69 0.24 3.30
C ARG A 472 27.18 0.35 3.05
N LEU A 473 26.53 1.46 3.35
CA LEU A 473 25.51 1.92 2.40
C LEU A 473 26.21 2.37 1.11
N THR A 474 25.44 2.65 0.08
CA THR A 474 25.94 3.37 -1.09
C THR A 474 25.34 4.76 -1.08
N ASP A 475 26.07 5.74 -1.59
CA ASP A 475 25.74 7.16 -1.55
C ASP A 475 24.32 7.45 -2.08
N GLY A 476 23.87 6.70 -3.08
CA GLY A 476 22.51 6.68 -3.61
C GLY A 476 21.50 5.85 -2.84
N GLU A 477 21.87 4.78 -2.11
CA GLU A 477 20.98 4.18 -1.11
C GLU A 477 20.68 5.19 0.00
N GLU A 478 21.70 5.89 0.49
CA GLU A 478 21.60 6.96 1.47
C GLU A 478 20.69 8.09 1.01
N VAL A 479 21.07 8.81 -0.05
CA VAL A 479 20.33 9.98 -0.54
C VAL A 479 18.89 9.64 -0.95
N ASN A 480 18.67 8.52 -1.66
CA ASN A 480 17.35 8.22 -2.22
C ASN A 480 16.43 7.43 -1.28
N THR A 481 16.95 6.71 -0.28
CA THR A 481 16.16 5.83 0.59
C THR A 481 16.08 6.34 2.02
N TRP A 482 17.20 6.80 2.60
CA TRP A 482 17.32 7.10 4.03
C TRP A 482 17.38 8.60 4.34
N GLY A 483 17.90 9.40 3.41
CA GLY A 483 18.06 10.85 3.56
C GLY A 483 19.32 11.29 4.34
N SER A 484 20.23 10.35 4.64
CA SER A 484 21.50 10.56 5.35
C SER A 484 22.53 11.38 4.53
N ASP A 485 23.64 11.75 5.14
CA ASP A 485 24.76 12.47 4.49
C ASP A 485 25.86 11.48 4.06
N PRO A 486 26.00 11.14 2.76
CA PRO A 486 26.93 10.12 2.26
C PRO A 486 28.43 10.50 2.37
N ASN A 487 28.73 11.61 3.04
CA ASN A 487 30.08 12.00 3.43
C ASN A 487 30.37 11.69 4.91
N ASN A 488 29.40 11.18 5.67
CA ASN A 488 29.43 11.10 7.12
C ASN A 488 28.62 9.93 7.71
N ARG A 489 29.24 8.75 7.67
CA ARG A 489 29.20 7.46 8.41
C ARG A 489 28.55 7.36 9.81
N ASP A 490 27.99 8.43 10.32
CA ASP A 490 27.45 8.65 11.67
C ASP A 490 26.66 9.97 11.53
N THR A 491 25.60 9.95 10.71
CA THR A 491 24.98 11.16 10.10
C THR A 491 24.55 12.20 11.14
N ASP A 492 23.87 11.77 12.21
CA ASP A 492 23.44 12.63 13.30
C ASP A 492 24.49 12.77 14.44
N GLY A 493 25.40 11.81 14.55
CA GLY A 493 26.52 11.81 15.49
C GLY A 493 26.25 11.14 16.84
N ASP A 494 25.28 10.22 16.93
CA ASP A 494 25.00 9.42 18.13
C ASP A 494 26.15 8.45 18.48
N GLY A 495 26.86 7.92 17.47
CA GLY A 495 27.98 6.98 17.61
C GLY A 495 27.74 5.57 17.06
N VAL A 496 26.56 5.29 16.49
CA VAL A 496 26.27 4.12 15.66
C VAL A 496 26.91 4.34 14.27
N ASN A 497 26.18 4.14 13.18
CA ASN A 497 26.57 4.29 11.78
C ASN A 497 25.42 3.78 10.90
N ASP A 498 25.14 4.51 9.85
CA ASP A 498 23.93 4.49 9.06
C ASP A 498 23.61 3.08 8.54
N TYR A 499 24.60 2.35 8.00
CA TYR A 499 24.48 0.93 7.63
C TYR A 499 24.03 0.03 8.78
N ARG A 500 24.60 0.21 9.98
CA ARG A 500 24.25 -0.61 11.15
C ARG A 500 22.82 -0.32 11.61
N GLU A 501 22.41 0.94 11.57
CA GLU A 501 21.08 1.36 11.97
C GLU A 501 20.04 0.71 11.06
N VAL A 502 20.06 1.02 9.77
CA VAL A 502 19.01 0.60 8.83
C VAL A 502 19.02 -0.91 8.53
N ILE A 503 20.17 -1.59 8.67
CA ILE A 503 20.31 -3.05 8.37
C ILE A 503 20.25 -3.95 9.62
N ARG A 504 20.64 -3.47 10.82
CA ARG A 504 20.71 -4.30 12.05
C ARG A 504 19.73 -3.88 13.14
N LEU A 505 19.54 -2.59 13.38
CA LEU A 505 18.68 -2.10 14.47
C LEU A 505 17.25 -1.88 13.95
N GLY A 506 17.11 -1.13 12.86
CA GLY A 506 15.84 -0.68 12.29
C GLY A 506 15.52 0.79 12.59
N THR A 507 16.51 1.54 13.06
CA THR A 507 16.46 2.94 13.49
C THR A 507 16.60 3.94 12.32
N ASP A 508 16.43 5.23 12.58
CA ASP A 508 16.48 6.32 11.57
C ASP A 508 17.79 7.12 11.70
N PRO A 509 18.75 7.01 10.77
CA PRO A 509 20.10 7.62 10.87
C PRO A 509 20.15 9.15 10.78
N ASN A 510 18.99 9.80 10.84
CA ASN A 510 18.84 11.25 10.90
C ASN A 510 18.39 11.74 12.29
N ASN A 511 18.22 10.82 13.25
CA ASN A 511 17.57 11.06 14.53
C ASN A 511 18.21 10.23 15.66
N PRO A 512 19.09 10.82 16.49
CA PRO A 512 20.04 10.12 17.39
C PRO A 512 19.40 9.64 18.71
N ASP A 513 18.12 9.27 18.65
CA ASP A 513 17.17 9.04 19.74
C ASP A 513 15.85 8.59 19.07
N THR A 514 15.82 7.36 18.51
CA THR A 514 14.79 6.92 17.54
C THR A 514 13.38 6.82 18.13
N ASP A 515 13.22 6.34 19.35
CA ASP A 515 11.90 6.21 20.00
C ASP A 515 11.54 7.40 20.92
N GLY A 516 12.52 8.21 21.33
CA GLY A 516 12.33 9.52 21.97
C GLY A 516 12.40 9.50 23.49
N ASP A 517 13.13 8.57 24.08
CA ASP A 517 13.28 8.38 25.53
C ASP A 517 14.36 9.30 26.15
N GLY A 518 15.35 9.72 25.36
CA GLY A 518 16.47 10.58 25.79
C GLY A 518 17.80 9.87 26.04
N LEU A 519 17.90 8.57 25.72
CA LEU A 519 19.14 7.91 25.36
C LEU A 519 19.47 8.22 23.88
N SER A 520 20.24 7.34 23.26
CA SER A 520 20.68 7.42 21.87
C SER A 520 20.96 6.02 21.38
N ASP A 521 20.58 5.68 20.16
CA ASP A 521 20.50 4.33 19.59
C ASP A 521 21.76 3.43 19.76
N GLN A 522 22.93 4.03 20.02
CA GLN A 522 24.15 3.38 20.50
C GLN A 522 24.02 2.69 21.88
N GLU A 523 22.95 2.94 22.63
CA GLU A 523 22.55 2.30 23.88
C GLU A 523 22.57 0.77 23.85
N VAL A 524 22.28 0.19 22.68
CA VAL A 524 22.25 -1.27 22.45
C VAL A 524 23.62 -1.95 22.62
N ASP A 525 24.73 -1.19 22.73
CA ASP A 525 26.02 -1.70 23.22
C ASP A 525 26.43 -1.17 24.61
N ASP A 526 25.91 -0.02 25.06
CA ASP A 526 26.32 0.64 26.30
C ASP A 526 25.49 0.18 27.52
N TYR A 527 24.18 -0.03 27.35
CA TYR A 527 23.26 -0.61 28.33
C TYR A 527 22.73 -1.98 27.87
N GLY A 528 22.31 -2.10 26.60
CA GLY A 528 21.84 -3.35 25.98
C GLY A 528 20.33 -3.42 25.72
N THR A 529 19.67 -2.28 25.86
CA THR A 529 18.28 -1.90 25.55
C THR A 529 17.97 -1.96 24.05
N ASP A 530 16.70 -1.83 23.65
CA ASP A 530 16.24 -1.93 22.25
C ASP A 530 15.74 -0.56 21.73
N PRO A 531 16.51 0.17 20.89
CA PRO A 531 16.27 1.59 20.49
C PRO A 531 15.09 1.78 19.50
N LEU A 532 14.07 0.95 19.65
CA LEU A 532 12.76 1.01 18.99
C LEU A 532 11.62 0.83 20.01
N SER A 533 11.96 0.85 21.30
CA SER A 533 11.13 0.56 22.47
C SER A 533 11.71 1.29 23.67
N ALA A 534 11.31 2.56 23.83
CA ALA A 534 11.57 3.47 24.95
C ALA A 534 11.17 2.96 26.37
N ASP A 535 10.86 1.67 26.48
CA ASP A 535 10.47 0.88 27.64
C ASP A 535 10.83 -0.56 27.20
N THR A 536 12.05 -1.01 27.52
CA THR A 536 12.61 -2.26 26.96
C THR A 536 12.00 -3.52 27.59
N ASP A 537 11.71 -3.52 28.89
CA ASP A 537 11.21 -4.69 29.61
C ASP A 537 9.70 -4.68 29.91
N GLY A 538 9.05 -3.51 29.84
CA GLY A 538 7.60 -3.34 29.81
C GLY A 538 6.96 -2.91 31.13
N ASP A 539 7.68 -2.15 31.97
CA ASP A 539 7.27 -1.80 33.34
C ASP A 539 6.54 -0.46 33.45
N GLY A 540 6.80 0.49 32.54
CA GLY A 540 6.13 1.80 32.47
C GLY A 540 7.00 3.00 32.87
N LEU A 541 8.23 2.82 33.32
CA LEU A 541 9.30 3.80 33.13
C LEU A 541 9.79 3.81 31.67
N ASN A 542 10.83 4.61 31.43
CA ASN A 542 11.55 4.62 30.16
C ASN A 542 13.04 4.52 30.43
N ASP A 543 13.75 3.76 29.59
CA ASP A 543 15.15 3.38 29.76
C ASP A 543 16.07 4.62 30.02
N GLY A 544 15.73 5.76 29.43
CA GLY A 544 16.34 7.06 29.61
C GLY A 544 16.11 7.70 30.98
N ASP A 545 14.89 7.73 31.51
CA ASP A 545 14.63 8.18 32.89
C ASP A 545 15.22 7.19 33.91
N GLU A 546 15.20 5.90 33.65
CA GLU A 546 15.88 4.90 34.46
C GLU A 546 17.38 5.21 34.58
N VAL A 547 18.09 5.31 33.45
CA VAL A 547 19.54 5.52 33.41
C VAL A 547 19.94 6.92 33.90
N ASN A 548 19.15 7.96 33.62
CA ASN A 548 19.54 9.36 33.87
C ASN A 548 18.91 9.99 35.13
N THR A 549 17.72 9.53 35.55
CA THR A 549 16.96 10.10 36.67
C THR A 549 17.04 9.23 37.92
N TRP A 550 16.73 7.93 37.83
CA TRP A 550 16.55 7.04 38.99
C TRP A 550 17.81 6.23 39.35
N GLY A 551 18.41 5.56 38.37
CA GLY A 551 19.60 4.71 38.52
C GLY A 551 19.31 3.21 38.60
N THR A 552 18.16 2.78 38.07
CA THR A 552 17.66 1.41 37.93
C THR A 552 18.38 0.64 36.79
N ASP A 553 18.00 -0.61 36.53
CA ASP A 553 18.57 -1.46 35.46
C ASP A 553 17.51 -1.73 34.37
N PRO A 554 17.52 -1.03 33.21
CA PRO A 554 16.43 -1.00 32.19
C PRO A 554 16.30 -2.28 31.34
N LEU A 555 16.60 -3.42 31.97
CA LEU A 555 16.48 -4.78 31.48
C LEU A 555 15.86 -5.69 32.56
N ASN A 556 15.40 -5.10 33.67
CA ASN A 556 14.94 -5.72 34.89
C ASN A 556 14.01 -4.78 35.72
N ALA A 557 12.76 -4.66 35.27
CA ALA A 557 11.49 -4.16 35.86
C ALA A 557 11.16 -4.48 37.35
N ASP A 558 12.17 -4.66 38.20
CA ASP A 558 12.14 -5.04 39.63
C ASP A 558 13.61 -4.98 40.09
N THR A 559 14.19 -3.76 40.11
CA THR A 559 15.64 -3.53 40.28
C THR A 559 16.15 -4.00 41.65
N ASP A 560 15.35 -3.78 42.69
CA ASP A 560 15.65 -4.08 44.08
C ASP A 560 15.41 -5.58 44.42
N GLY A 561 14.30 -6.15 43.94
CA GLY A 561 13.92 -7.55 44.16
C GLY A 561 12.84 -7.80 45.21
N ASP A 562 12.06 -6.79 45.61
CA ASP A 562 10.94 -6.92 46.57
C ASP A 562 9.72 -7.62 45.94
N GLY A 563 9.40 -7.26 44.69
CA GLY A 563 8.25 -7.76 43.93
C GLY A 563 7.33 -6.67 43.35
N CYS A 564 7.62 -5.39 43.61
CA CYS A 564 7.09 -4.27 42.84
C CYS A 564 7.84 -4.09 41.51
N THR A 565 7.43 -3.10 40.74
CA THR A 565 8.15 -2.70 39.53
C THR A 565 8.49 -1.23 39.62
N ASP A 566 9.72 -0.88 39.25
CA ASP A 566 10.32 0.45 39.34
C ASP A 566 9.37 1.55 38.80
N GLY A 567 8.62 1.24 37.75
CA GLY A 567 7.61 2.07 37.12
C GLY A 567 6.28 2.23 37.88
N ASP A 568 5.84 1.26 38.66
CA ASP A 568 4.68 1.42 39.55
C ASP A 568 5.11 2.17 40.83
N GLU A 569 6.30 1.91 41.38
CA GLU A 569 6.92 2.71 42.46
C GLU A 569 7.00 4.19 42.09
N VAL A 570 7.56 4.53 40.92
CA VAL A 570 7.69 5.94 40.49
C VAL A 570 6.36 6.59 40.07
N ASN A 571 5.49 5.88 39.34
CA ASN A 571 4.31 6.50 38.73
C ASN A 571 3.00 6.34 39.52
N VAL A 572 2.93 5.37 40.45
CA VAL A 572 1.72 5.07 41.24
C VAL A 572 1.92 5.38 42.71
N TYR A 573 2.97 4.83 43.34
CA TYR A 573 3.20 4.94 44.80
C TYR A 573 4.00 6.19 45.20
N GLY A 574 4.91 6.65 44.33
CA GLY A 574 5.73 7.85 44.52
C GLY A 574 7.00 7.63 45.34
N THR A 575 7.45 6.38 45.47
CA THR A 575 8.56 5.94 46.33
C THR A 575 9.92 5.94 45.59
N ASP A 576 10.96 5.27 46.13
CA ASP A 576 12.33 5.27 45.57
C ASP A 576 12.67 3.84 45.09
N PRO A 577 12.73 3.55 43.77
CA PRO A 577 12.82 2.20 43.17
C PRO A 577 14.18 1.51 43.34
N LEU A 578 14.83 1.78 44.46
CA LEU A 578 16.08 1.20 44.94
C LEU A 578 15.94 0.74 46.41
N THR A 579 14.71 0.77 46.97
CA THR A 579 14.34 0.40 48.34
C THR A 579 12.85 0.01 48.45
N GLY A 580 12.51 -1.28 48.34
CA GLY A 580 11.15 -1.81 48.61
C GLY A 580 10.82 -1.93 50.11
N ASP A 581 10.92 -0.80 50.81
CA ASP A 581 10.63 -0.50 52.22
C ASP A 581 10.93 1.00 52.37
N ALA A 582 10.06 1.83 51.81
CA ALA A 582 10.36 3.24 51.53
C ALA A 582 10.38 4.17 52.76
N ASP A 583 9.62 3.87 53.81
CA ASP A 583 9.60 4.65 55.05
C ASP A 583 10.30 3.98 56.26
N GLY A 584 10.49 2.65 56.24
CA GLY A 584 11.27 1.89 57.20
C GLY A 584 10.49 1.19 58.31
N ASP A 585 9.19 0.89 58.11
CA ASP A 585 8.31 0.26 59.10
C ASP A 585 8.56 -1.27 59.24
N GLY A 586 8.59 -2.01 58.13
CA GLY A 586 8.81 -3.46 58.11
C GLY A 586 7.93 -4.25 57.12
N LEU A 587 6.83 -3.65 56.66
CA LEU A 587 6.14 -4.00 55.42
C LEU A 587 6.96 -3.47 54.23
N GLY A 588 6.48 -3.68 53.01
CA GLY A 588 7.14 -3.14 51.81
C GLY A 588 6.12 -2.64 50.81
N ASP A 589 6.53 -1.69 49.98
CA ASP A 589 5.70 -0.85 49.11
C ASP A 589 4.57 -1.63 48.39
N CYS A 590 4.91 -2.81 47.86
CA CYS A 590 3.97 -3.64 47.10
C CYS A 590 3.03 -4.52 47.95
N GLU A 591 3.37 -4.78 49.22
CA GLU A 591 2.52 -5.51 50.18
C GLU A 591 1.57 -4.53 50.88
N GLU A 592 2.04 -3.33 51.25
CA GLU A 592 1.22 -2.17 51.64
C GLU A 592 0.15 -1.86 50.58
N ALA A 593 0.55 -1.67 49.32
CA ALA A 593 -0.35 -1.41 48.21
C ALA A 593 -1.32 -2.57 47.90
N ALA A 594 -1.05 -3.79 48.38
CA ALA A 594 -1.93 -4.95 48.26
C ALA A 594 -2.95 -5.04 49.39
N ASN A 595 -2.60 -4.56 50.59
CA ASN A 595 -3.51 -4.42 51.74
C ASN A 595 -4.40 -3.18 51.59
N GLY A 596 -3.85 -2.08 51.10
CA GLY A 596 -4.56 -0.83 50.79
C GLY A 596 -3.98 0.43 51.44
N SER A 597 -2.83 0.30 52.11
CA SER A 597 -2.20 1.37 52.89
C SER A 597 -1.27 2.27 52.05
N ASP A 598 -0.56 3.24 52.65
CA ASP A 598 0.24 4.26 51.93
C ASP A 598 1.76 4.06 52.14
N PRO A 599 2.52 3.58 51.11
CA PRO A 599 3.99 3.36 51.09
C PRO A 599 4.92 4.53 51.43
N ASN A 600 4.43 5.56 52.10
CA ASN A 600 5.17 6.74 52.54
C ASN A 600 4.82 7.13 53.99
N ASN A 601 4.03 6.32 54.71
CA ASN A 601 3.45 6.67 56.00
C ASN A 601 3.27 5.42 56.92
N PRO A 602 4.19 5.20 57.89
CA PRO A 602 4.35 3.93 58.63
C PRO A 602 3.42 3.83 59.86
N ASP A 603 2.13 4.12 59.65
CA ASP A 603 1.05 4.40 60.62
C ASP A 603 -0.12 4.98 59.78
N THR A 604 -0.73 4.15 58.92
CA THR A 604 -1.59 4.63 57.81
C THR A 604 -2.88 5.34 58.23
N ASP A 605 -3.60 4.85 59.24
CA ASP A 605 -4.84 5.48 59.70
C ASP A 605 -4.66 6.43 60.90
N GLY A 606 -3.62 6.22 61.72
CA GLY A 606 -3.24 7.10 62.82
C GLY A 606 -3.45 6.54 64.22
N ASP A 607 -3.65 5.23 64.40
CA ASP A 607 -3.91 4.56 65.67
C ASP A 607 -2.69 4.63 66.63
N GLY A 608 -1.49 4.37 66.12
CA GLY A 608 -0.23 4.31 66.86
C GLY A 608 0.50 2.96 66.83
N LEU A 609 -0.08 1.93 66.20
CA LEU A 609 0.63 0.77 65.68
C LEU A 609 1.31 1.16 64.35
N ASN A 610 1.76 0.19 63.55
CA ASN A 610 2.33 0.46 62.21
C ASN A 610 2.03 -0.71 61.27
N ASP A 611 1.75 -0.41 60.01
CA ASP A 611 1.25 -1.29 58.96
C ASP A 611 1.93 -2.69 58.92
N GLY A 612 3.24 -2.75 59.15
CA GLY A 612 4.03 -3.98 59.20
C GLY A 612 3.97 -4.78 60.50
N ASP A 613 3.82 -4.14 61.67
CA ASP A 613 3.55 -4.85 62.94
C ASP A 613 2.07 -5.30 62.99
N GLU A 614 1.15 -4.49 62.45
CA GLU A 614 -0.27 -4.82 62.23
C GLU A 614 -0.48 -6.12 61.43
N VAL A 615 0.14 -6.22 60.25
CA VAL A 615 0.04 -7.42 59.39
C VAL A 615 0.65 -8.67 60.03
N ASP A 616 1.64 -8.52 60.93
CA ASP A 616 2.25 -9.64 61.67
C ASP A 616 1.39 -10.06 62.90
N GLN A 617 0.49 -9.19 63.38
CA GLN A 617 -0.52 -9.46 64.41
C GLN A 617 -1.81 -10.04 63.81
N GLY A 618 -2.36 -9.40 62.77
CA GLY A 618 -3.54 -9.83 62.02
C GLY A 618 -4.62 -8.77 61.77
N THR A 619 -4.33 -7.48 62.03
CA THR A 619 -5.24 -6.33 61.90
C THR A 619 -5.33 -5.81 60.44
N ASP A 620 -6.10 -4.74 60.20
CA ASP A 620 -6.26 -4.10 58.87
C ASP A 620 -5.65 -2.68 58.88
N PRO A 621 -4.46 -2.45 58.24
CA PRO A 621 -3.74 -1.16 58.16
C PRO A 621 -4.44 0.02 57.47
N THR A 622 -5.77 0.02 57.43
CA THR A 622 -6.61 1.11 56.92
C THR A 622 -7.81 1.40 57.81
N ASN A 623 -7.88 0.75 58.98
CA ASN A 623 -9.02 0.74 59.88
C ASN A 623 -8.54 0.54 61.35
N PRO A 624 -8.51 1.61 62.19
CA PRO A 624 -7.77 1.64 63.46
C PRO A 624 -8.41 0.86 64.62
N ASP A 625 -9.48 0.12 64.35
CA ASP A 625 -10.41 -0.53 65.28
C ASP A 625 -10.91 -1.79 64.54
N THR A 626 -10.10 -2.85 64.55
CA THR A 626 -10.18 -3.98 63.61
C THR A 626 -11.42 -4.84 63.78
N ASP A 627 -11.88 -5.06 65.02
CA ASP A 627 -13.05 -5.91 65.29
C ASP A 627 -14.33 -5.13 65.64
N GLY A 628 -14.23 -3.85 66.03
CA GLY A 628 -15.35 -2.93 66.17
C GLY A 628 -15.81 -2.66 67.61
N ASP A 629 -14.98 -2.91 68.62
CA ASP A 629 -15.30 -2.73 70.04
C ASP A 629 -15.28 -1.24 70.48
N GLY A 630 -14.42 -0.42 69.87
CA GLY A 630 -14.26 1.00 70.15
C GLY A 630 -12.97 1.41 70.86
N LEU A 631 -12.02 0.50 71.08
CA LEU A 631 -10.61 0.80 71.29
C LEU A 631 -9.90 1.01 69.93
N ASP A 632 -8.69 1.59 69.98
CA ASP A 632 -7.81 1.67 68.81
C ASP A 632 -6.76 0.53 68.92
N ASP A 633 -6.50 -0.25 67.86
CA ASP A 633 -5.69 -1.49 67.85
C ASP A 633 -4.29 -1.34 68.54
N GLY A 634 -3.67 -0.17 68.43
CA GLY A 634 -2.39 0.16 69.05
C GLY A 634 -2.47 0.50 70.54
N ASP A 635 -3.59 1.07 71.03
CA ASP A 635 -3.84 1.27 72.46
C ASP A 635 -4.17 -0.09 73.12
N GLU A 636 -4.84 -1.00 72.40
CA GLU A 636 -5.02 -2.41 72.77
C GLU A 636 -3.70 -3.17 72.94
N VAL A 637 -2.80 -3.12 71.94
CA VAL A 637 -1.51 -3.83 71.99
C VAL A 637 -0.59 -3.31 73.12
N ASP A 638 -0.67 -2.03 73.50
CA ASP A 638 0.06 -1.48 74.65
C ASP A 638 -0.70 -1.73 76.00
N GLY A 639 -2.01 -2.02 75.94
CA GLY A 639 -2.88 -2.42 77.05
C GLY A 639 -2.71 -3.90 77.46
N GLY A 640 -2.91 -4.83 76.50
CA GLY A 640 -2.71 -6.27 76.67
C GLY A 640 -3.81 -7.19 76.14
N THR A 641 -4.80 -6.67 75.41
CA THR A 641 -5.93 -7.36 74.77
C THR A 641 -5.52 -8.04 73.43
N ASP A 642 -6.46 -8.62 72.69
CA ASP A 642 -6.25 -9.27 71.38
C ASP A 642 -7.08 -8.54 70.29
N PRO A 643 -6.49 -7.64 69.48
CA PRO A 643 -7.19 -6.71 68.56
C PRO A 643 -7.80 -7.37 67.31
N THR A 644 -8.31 -8.58 67.48
CA THR A 644 -9.03 -9.39 66.48
C THR A 644 -10.22 -10.14 67.10
N ASN A 645 -10.56 -9.81 68.35
CA ASN A 645 -11.49 -10.48 69.23
C ASN A 645 -11.97 -9.49 70.33
N PRO A 646 -13.17 -8.90 70.22
CA PRO A 646 -13.61 -7.72 71.01
C PRO A 646 -13.94 -8.01 72.48
N ASP A 647 -13.72 -9.24 72.95
CA ASP A 647 -14.07 -9.79 74.26
C ASP A 647 -12.91 -10.73 74.65
N THR A 648 -11.82 -10.14 75.16
CA THR A 648 -10.48 -10.77 75.24
C THR A 648 -10.46 -12.01 76.13
N ASP A 649 -11.24 -12.03 77.22
CA ASP A 649 -11.23 -13.12 78.20
C ASP A 649 -12.47 -14.04 78.18
N GLY A 650 -13.55 -13.64 77.52
CA GLY A 650 -14.75 -14.45 77.25
C GLY A 650 -15.88 -14.30 78.26
N ASP A 651 -16.00 -13.11 78.85
CA ASP A 651 -16.99 -12.67 79.84
C ASP A 651 -18.35 -12.33 79.19
N GLY A 652 -18.34 -11.50 78.14
CA GLY A 652 -19.54 -11.03 77.44
C GLY A 652 -19.80 -9.51 77.48
N LEU A 653 -18.96 -8.73 78.15
CA LEU A 653 -18.67 -7.35 77.80
C LEU A 653 -17.69 -7.29 76.61
N ASP A 654 -17.66 -6.16 75.92
CA ASP A 654 -16.65 -5.85 74.90
C ASP A 654 -15.53 -4.99 75.56
N ASP A 655 -14.24 -5.22 75.24
CA ASP A 655 -13.06 -4.68 75.94
C ASP A 655 -13.06 -3.14 76.09
N GLY A 656 -13.60 -2.42 75.11
CA GLY A 656 -13.76 -0.97 75.10
C GLY A 656 -14.89 -0.44 75.97
N ASP A 657 -15.99 -1.18 76.10
CA ASP A 657 -17.05 -0.88 77.08
C ASP A 657 -16.49 -1.10 78.50
N GLU A 658 -15.71 -2.17 78.72
CA GLU A 658 -14.98 -2.42 79.97
C GLU A 658 -14.03 -1.26 80.36
N VAL A 659 -13.23 -0.74 79.42
CA VAL A 659 -12.32 0.39 79.68
C VAL A 659 -13.08 1.68 80.07
N ASP A 660 -14.27 1.92 79.53
CA ASP A 660 -15.09 3.10 79.86
C ASP A 660 -15.93 2.90 81.16
N GLN A 661 -16.26 1.65 81.51
CA GLN A 661 -16.86 1.26 82.81
C GLN A 661 -15.82 1.33 83.95
N GLY A 662 -14.61 0.79 83.71
CA GLY A 662 -13.46 0.80 84.61
C GLY A 662 -13.03 -0.56 85.18
N THR A 663 -13.40 -1.66 84.52
CA THR A 663 -13.02 -3.06 84.82
C THR A 663 -11.61 -3.39 84.26
N ASP A 664 -11.21 -4.66 84.17
CA ASP A 664 -9.89 -5.11 83.68
C ASP A 664 -10.10 -6.18 82.57
N PRO A 665 -10.07 -5.82 81.26
CA PRO A 665 -10.41 -6.69 80.11
C PRO A 665 -9.37 -7.79 79.82
N THR A 666 -8.80 -8.35 80.88
CA THR A 666 -7.95 -9.54 80.88
C THR A 666 -8.29 -10.47 82.07
N ASN A 667 -9.39 -10.19 82.77
CA ASN A 667 -9.84 -10.83 84.01
C ASN A 667 -11.41 -10.76 84.18
N PRO A 668 -12.16 -11.85 83.90
CA PRO A 668 -13.63 -11.88 83.76
C PRO A 668 -14.39 -12.01 85.10
N ASP A 669 -13.95 -11.25 86.10
CA ASP A 669 -14.33 -11.28 87.54
C ASP A 669 -13.44 -10.22 88.24
N THR A 670 -13.69 -8.93 87.97
CA THR A 670 -12.76 -7.82 88.28
C THR A 670 -12.46 -7.69 89.78
N ASP A 671 -13.45 -7.89 90.65
CA ASP A 671 -13.28 -7.72 92.10
C ASP A 671 -13.04 -9.03 92.88
N GLY A 672 -13.36 -10.19 92.30
CA GLY A 672 -13.10 -11.52 92.85
C GLY A 672 -14.27 -12.16 93.61
N ASP A 673 -15.51 -11.75 93.33
CA ASP A 673 -16.78 -12.29 93.83
C ASP A 673 -17.07 -13.71 93.31
N GLY A 674 -17.11 -13.91 91.99
CA GLY A 674 -17.41 -15.19 91.34
C GLY A 674 -18.62 -15.21 90.39
N LEU A 675 -19.35 -14.11 90.27
CA LEU A 675 -20.07 -13.70 89.07
C LEU A 675 -19.04 -13.21 88.02
N SER A 676 -19.50 -12.76 86.85
CA SER A 676 -18.64 -12.16 85.81
C SER A 676 -19.15 -10.76 85.49
N ASP A 677 -18.27 -9.82 85.16
CA ASP A 677 -18.59 -8.41 84.94
C ASP A 677 -19.74 -8.23 83.91
N GLY A 678 -19.83 -9.11 82.90
CA GLY A 678 -20.92 -9.17 81.92
C GLY A 678 -22.23 -9.82 82.44
N ASP A 679 -22.15 -10.84 83.30
CA ASP A 679 -23.32 -11.35 84.03
C ASP A 679 -23.85 -10.30 85.03
N GLU A 680 -22.95 -9.54 85.67
CA GLU A 680 -23.23 -8.46 86.62
C GLU A 680 -23.98 -7.30 85.96
N ILE A 681 -23.48 -6.80 84.83
CA ILE A 681 -24.20 -5.80 84.01
C ILE A 681 -25.56 -6.34 83.50
N THR A 682 -25.72 -7.66 83.40
CA THR A 682 -26.97 -8.31 83.00
C THR A 682 -28.00 -8.41 84.14
N VAL A 683 -27.59 -8.65 85.39
CA VAL A 683 -28.49 -8.61 86.57
C VAL A 683 -28.70 -7.18 87.11
N GLY A 684 -27.69 -6.32 86.98
CA GLY A 684 -27.71 -4.90 87.32
C GLY A 684 -26.82 -4.49 88.51
N SER A 685 -25.88 -5.34 88.94
CA SER A 685 -24.91 -5.07 90.02
C SER A 685 -23.77 -4.12 89.59
N ASP A 686 -22.86 -3.80 90.50
CA ASP A 686 -21.70 -2.91 90.29
C ASP A 686 -20.41 -3.76 90.26
N PRO A 687 -19.84 -4.11 89.09
CA PRO A 687 -18.70 -5.06 88.94
C PRO A 687 -17.34 -4.57 89.47
N LEU A 688 -17.39 -3.58 90.37
CA LEU A 688 -16.27 -3.06 91.13
C LEU A 688 -16.53 -3.17 92.66
N ASN A 689 -17.60 -3.86 93.08
CA ASN A 689 -18.09 -3.97 94.45
C ASN A 689 -18.85 -5.30 94.75
N PRO A 690 -18.24 -6.26 95.49
CA PRO A 690 -18.69 -7.66 95.60
C PRO A 690 -19.72 -7.90 96.73
N ASP A 691 -20.69 -6.99 96.86
CA ASP A 691 -21.68 -6.83 97.95
C ASP A 691 -22.50 -5.57 97.61
N THR A 692 -23.29 -5.59 96.53
CA THR A 692 -23.90 -4.39 95.90
C THR A 692 -24.89 -3.66 96.81
N ASP A 693 -25.77 -4.38 97.50
CA ASP A 693 -26.78 -3.78 98.38
C ASP A 693 -26.27 -3.50 99.82
N GLY A 694 -25.26 -4.25 100.28
CA GLY A 694 -24.67 -4.16 101.62
C GLY A 694 -25.24 -5.13 102.67
N ASP A 695 -25.95 -6.19 102.27
CA ASP A 695 -26.47 -7.27 103.12
C ASP A 695 -25.33 -8.01 103.87
N GLY A 696 -24.37 -8.55 103.12
CA GLY A 696 -23.28 -9.39 103.64
C GLY A 696 -23.07 -10.75 102.97
N LEU A 697 -23.95 -11.17 102.05
CA LEU A 697 -23.62 -12.08 100.95
C LEU A 697 -22.70 -11.38 99.93
N THR A 698 -22.45 -12.06 98.80
CA THR A 698 -21.83 -11.45 97.62
C THR A 698 -22.69 -11.79 96.41
N ASP A 699 -22.77 -10.88 95.44
CA ASP A 699 -23.68 -10.92 94.30
C ASP A 699 -23.59 -12.26 93.53
N GLY A 700 -22.40 -12.85 93.45
CA GLY A 700 -22.15 -14.18 92.89
C GLY A 700 -22.50 -15.36 93.79
N GLU A 701 -22.43 -15.25 95.12
CA GLU A 701 -23.00 -16.27 96.04
C GLU A 701 -24.54 -16.28 95.93
N GLU A 702 -25.15 -15.11 95.78
CA GLU A 702 -26.59 -14.92 95.58
C GLU A 702 -27.07 -15.54 94.27
N VAL A 703 -26.59 -15.04 93.12
CA VAL A 703 -27.07 -15.43 91.80
C VAL A 703 -26.76 -16.90 91.48
N ASN A 704 -25.64 -17.46 91.95
CA ASN A 704 -25.21 -18.82 91.58
C ASN A 704 -25.65 -19.93 92.55
N ASP A 705 -25.64 -19.70 93.87
CA ASP A 705 -25.80 -20.75 94.89
C ASP A 705 -27.09 -20.62 95.72
N ILE A 706 -27.71 -19.42 95.82
CA ILE A 706 -28.90 -19.14 96.66
C ILE A 706 -30.16 -18.89 95.81
N GLY A 707 -30.17 -17.85 94.97
CA GLY A 707 -31.28 -17.47 94.09
C GLY A 707 -32.00 -16.15 94.44
N THR A 708 -31.39 -15.30 95.28
CA THR A 708 -31.87 -13.97 95.70
C THR A 708 -31.56 -12.87 94.67
N ASP A 709 -32.04 -11.65 94.88
CA ASP A 709 -31.79 -10.48 94.00
C ASP A 709 -30.70 -9.58 94.61
N PRO A 710 -29.48 -9.51 94.04
CA PRO A 710 -28.33 -8.77 94.62
C PRO A 710 -28.50 -7.24 94.66
N LEU A 711 -29.71 -6.74 94.37
CA LEU A 711 -30.11 -5.34 94.43
C LEU A 711 -31.10 -5.05 95.57
N ASP A 712 -31.63 -6.05 96.29
CA ASP A 712 -32.64 -5.89 97.34
C ASP A 712 -32.44 -6.84 98.55
N ALA A 713 -31.77 -6.32 99.58
CA ALA A 713 -31.31 -6.99 100.81
C ALA A 713 -32.39 -7.57 101.76
N ASP A 714 -33.55 -7.96 101.25
CA ASP A 714 -34.75 -8.44 101.96
C ASP A 714 -35.67 -9.07 100.88
N THR A 715 -35.18 -10.08 100.13
CA THR A 715 -35.74 -10.51 98.82
C THR A 715 -37.24 -10.86 98.88
N ASP A 716 -37.74 -11.34 100.02
CA ASP A 716 -39.14 -11.72 100.20
C ASP A 716 -40.00 -10.77 101.08
N ASP A 717 -39.48 -9.58 101.40
CA ASP A 717 -40.17 -8.46 102.10
C ASP A 717 -40.59 -8.82 103.56
N ASP A 718 -39.92 -9.81 104.18
CA ASP A 718 -40.12 -10.30 105.56
C ASP A 718 -39.64 -9.33 106.65
N GLY A 719 -38.46 -8.74 106.47
CA GLY A 719 -37.77 -7.90 107.46
C GLY A 719 -36.52 -8.50 108.11
N LEU A 720 -36.07 -9.69 107.70
CA LEU A 720 -34.66 -10.11 107.81
C LEU A 720 -33.83 -9.49 106.68
N THR A 721 -32.65 -10.05 106.43
CA THR A 721 -31.85 -9.76 105.22
C THR A 721 -31.22 -11.06 104.80
N ASP A 722 -31.06 -11.31 103.51
CA ASP A 722 -30.83 -12.63 102.95
C ASP A 722 -29.56 -13.30 103.53
N GLY A 723 -28.49 -12.55 103.77
CA GLY A 723 -27.27 -13.01 104.45
C GLY A 723 -27.40 -13.15 105.96
N ARG A 724 -28.28 -12.36 106.60
CA ARG A 724 -28.69 -12.63 108.00
C ARG A 724 -29.46 -13.95 108.09
N GLU A 725 -30.24 -14.29 107.07
CA GLU A 725 -30.97 -15.55 107.01
C GLU A 725 -30.03 -16.74 106.83
N VAL A 726 -29.18 -16.68 105.81
CA VAL A 726 -28.23 -17.76 105.49
C VAL A 726 -27.20 -17.98 106.62
N ASP A 727 -26.68 -16.93 107.26
CA ASP A 727 -25.55 -17.03 108.22
C ASP A 727 -25.94 -16.91 109.72
N GLU A 728 -27.08 -16.32 110.10
CA GLU A 728 -27.53 -16.22 111.52
C GLU A 728 -28.76 -17.09 111.90
N THR A 729 -29.84 -17.16 111.11
CA THR A 729 -31.09 -17.89 111.48
C THR A 729 -31.20 -19.28 110.85
N ALA A 730 -30.73 -19.45 109.62
CA ALA A 730 -30.91 -20.61 108.72
C ALA A 730 -32.36 -20.86 108.26
N THR A 731 -33.07 -19.76 107.99
CA THR A 731 -34.36 -19.68 107.27
C THR A 731 -34.13 -19.65 105.74
N ASP A 732 -35.18 -19.57 104.92
CA ASP A 732 -35.13 -19.70 103.45
C ASP A 732 -35.52 -18.36 102.78
N PRO A 733 -34.55 -17.52 102.32
CA PRO A 733 -34.75 -16.09 101.94
C PRO A 733 -35.51 -15.88 100.61
N LEU A 734 -36.38 -16.82 100.26
CA LEU A 734 -37.28 -16.82 99.10
C LEU A 734 -38.70 -17.22 99.52
N ASN A 735 -38.98 -17.24 100.82
CA ASN A 735 -40.21 -17.73 101.44
C ASN A 735 -40.38 -17.13 102.87
N PRO A 736 -41.22 -16.09 103.04
CA PRO A 736 -41.26 -15.23 104.24
C PRO A 736 -42.08 -15.84 105.40
N ASP A 737 -42.06 -17.16 105.55
CA ASP A 737 -42.75 -18.00 106.56
C ASP A 737 -42.19 -19.43 106.40
N THR A 738 -40.97 -19.69 106.90
CA THR A 738 -40.18 -20.91 106.57
C THR A 738 -40.85 -22.21 107.03
N ASP A 739 -41.66 -22.19 108.09
CA ASP A 739 -42.34 -23.38 108.61
C ASP A 739 -43.86 -23.45 108.35
N ALA A 740 -44.41 -22.44 107.67
CA ALA A 740 -45.80 -22.30 107.23
C ALA A 740 -46.82 -22.19 108.39
N ASP A 741 -46.49 -21.34 109.34
CA ASP A 741 -47.18 -21.07 110.60
C ASP A 741 -48.23 -19.94 110.51
N GLY A 742 -47.96 -18.93 109.68
CA GLY A 742 -48.70 -17.66 109.60
C GLY A 742 -48.04 -16.47 110.33
N LEU A 743 -46.84 -16.64 110.87
CA LEU A 743 -45.89 -15.55 111.15
C LEU A 743 -44.88 -15.43 110.01
N THR A 744 -44.06 -14.37 110.05
CA THR A 744 -42.94 -14.22 109.10
C THR A 744 -41.65 -14.28 109.91
N ASP A 745 -40.61 -14.86 109.35
CA ASP A 745 -39.40 -15.26 110.08
C ASP A 745 -38.73 -14.07 110.82
N GLY A 746 -38.69 -12.88 110.22
CA GLY A 746 -38.21 -11.64 110.83
C GLY A 746 -39.13 -11.07 111.89
N ARG A 747 -40.44 -11.24 111.73
CA ARG A 747 -41.43 -10.95 112.78
C ARG A 747 -41.25 -11.93 113.96
N GLU A 748 -40.85 -13.16 113.71
CA GLU A 748 -40.55 -14.12 114.77
C GLU A 748 -39.26 -13.79 115.51
N VAL A 749 -38.18 -13.55 114.77
CA VAL A 749 -36.85 -13.27 115.31
C VAL A 749 -36.79 -11.94 116.06
N ASP A 750 -37.43 -10.87 115.55
CA ASP A 750 -37.32 -9.52 116.12
C ASP A 750 -38.58 -9.00 116.86
N GLU A 751 -39.80 -9.55 116.68
CA GLU A 751 -41.01 -9.17 117.46
C GLU A 751 -41.48 -10.19 118.51
N THR A 752 -41.76 -11.45 118.16
CA THR A 752 -42.37 -12.45 119.09
C THR A 752 -41.33 -13.17 119.95
N GLY A 753 -40.23 -13.63 119.34
CA GLY A 753 -39.20 -14.47 119.93
C GLY A 753 -39.49 -15.98 119.95
N THR A 754 -40.32 -16.45 119.01
CA THR A 754 -40.55 -17.86 118.64
C THR A 754 -39.38 -18.38 117.75
N ASP A 755 -39.44 -19.62 117.25
CA ASP A 755 -38.33 -20.28 116.52
C ASP A 755 -38.81 -20.60 115.08
N PRO A 756 -38.41 -19.84 114.02
CA PRO A 756 -39.02 -19.85 112.67
C PRO A 756 -38.67 -21.09 111.82
N LEU A 757 -38.57 -22.23 112.47
CA LEU A 757 -38.22 -23.54 111.93
C LEU A 757 -39.00 -24.67 112.66
N ASP A 758 -39.97 -24.33 113.52
CA ASP A 758 -40.72 -25.22 114.41
C ASP A 758 -42.10 -24.59 114.83
N ALA A 759 -43.02 -24.48 113.86
CA ALA A 759 -44.42 -23.95 113.84
C ALA A 759 -45.42 -24.32 114.99
N ASP A 760 -44.94 -24.72 116.16
CA ASP A 760 -45.65 -24.96 117.43
C ASP A 760 -44.56 -24.96 118.52
N THR A 761 -44.12 -23.75 118.93
CA THR A 761 -42.91 -23.55 119.77
C THR A 761 -42.99 -24.27 121.14
N ASP A 762 -44.18 -24.72 121.58
CA ASP A 762 -44.39 -25.31 122.90
C ASP A 762 -44.99 -26.74 122.98
N ASP A 763 -45.15 -27.44 121.86
CA ASP A 763 -45.83 -28.76 121.71
C ASP A 763 -47.34 -28.71 122.13
N GLY A 764 -48.02 -27.58 121.93
CA GLY A 764 -49.42 -27.34 122.33
C GLY A 764 -50.44 -28.06 121.44
N GLY A 765 -50.30 -27.91 120.12
CA GLY A 765 -51.26 -28.36 119.12
C GLY A 765 -52.03 -27.22 118.42
N ARG A 766 -51.59 -25.98 118.58
CA ARG A 766 -51.88 -24.81 117.73
C ARG A 766 -50.56 -24.24 117.25
N THR A 767 -50.57 -23.57 116.10
CA THR A 767 -49.36 -22.91 115.58
C THR A 767 -49.21 -21.52 116.21
N ASP A 768 -47.99 -21.03 116.34
CA ASP A 768 -47.65 -19.76 116.98
C ASP A 768 -48.38 -18.59 116.28
N GLY A 769 -48.55 -18.65 114.96
CA GLY A 769 -49.33 -17.72 114.15
C GLY A 769 -50.83 -17.82 114.33
N GLN A 770 -51.38 -19.01 114.62
CA GLN A 770 -52.78 -19.12 115.07
C GLN A 770 -52.95 -18.49 116.45
N GLU A 771 -52.01 -18.71 117.36
CA GLU A 771 -52.02 -18.15 118.72
C GLU A 771 -51.88 -16.61 118.71
N VAL A 772 -50.96 -16.08 117.90
CA VAL A 772 -50.65 -14.64 117.82
C VAL A 772 -51.66 -13.86 116.97
N ASN A 773 -52.07 -14.38 115.81
CA ASN A 773 -52.90 -13.64 114.86
C ASN A 773 -54.41 -13.88 115.05
N ILE A 774 -54.83 -15.09 115.45
CA ILE A 774 -56.25 -15.49 115.49
C ILE A 774 -56.81 -15.50 116.92
N ASP A 775 -56.31 -16.38 117.78
CA ASP A 775 -56.94 -16.66 119.08
C ASP A 775 -56.47 -15.71 120.22
N GLY A 776 -55.25 -15.18 120.14
CA GLY A 776 -54.68 -14.25 121.12
C GLY A 776 -54.22 -14.92 122.42
N THR A 777 -53.74 -16.16 122.32
CA THR A 777 -53.13 -16.99 123.37
C THR A 777 -51.63 -16.65 123.53
N ASP A 778 -50.80 -17.52 124.12
CA ASP A 778 -49.40 -17.24 124.51
C ASP A 778 -48.53 -18.41 124.04
N PRO A 779 -47.74 -18.29 122.93
CA PRO A 779 -46.91 -19.34 122.27
C PRO A 779 -45.81 -20.04 123.11
N PHE A 780 -45.98 -20.05 124.43
CA PHE A 780 -45.06 -20.56 125.43
C PHE A 780 -45.80 -21.13 126.69
N ASP A 781 -47.13 -21.29 126.69
CA ASP A 781 -47.93 -22.01 127.70
C ASP A 781 -49.04 -22.91 127.07
N PRO A 782 -48.78 -24.20 126.80
CA PRO A 782 -49.65 -25.11 126.03
C PRO A 782 -50.89 -25.55 126.83
N SER A 783 -51.78 -24.59 127.13
CA SER A 783 -52.92 -24.82 128.01
C SER A 783 -54.13 -23.88 127.91
N ASP A 784 -54.19 -22.95 126.96
CA ASP A 784 -55.41 -22.16 126.65
C ASP A 784 -55.97 -22.25 125.21
N ASP A 785 -55.49 -23.22 124.42
CA ASP A 785 -55.97 -23.63 123.09
C ASP A 785 -57.51 -23.84 122.98
N LEU A 786 -58.07 -23.58 121.79
CA LEU A 786 -59.49 -23.81 121.46
C LEU A 786 -59.73 -25.02 120.53
N THR A 787 -60.94 -25.61 120.57
CA THR A 787 -61.27 -26.90 119.93
C THR A 787 -62.38 -26.84 118.88
N ASP A 788 -62.15 -27.50 117.75
CA ASP A 788 -63.09 -27.97 116.72
C ASP A 788 -63.32 -29.50 116.90
N ARG A 789 -64.43 -30.06 116.39
CA ARG A 789 -64.82 -31.48 116.53
C ARG A 789 -65.07 -32.24 115.22
N ASP A 790 -65.36 -31.54 114.13
CA ASP A 790 -65.76 -32.08 112.83
C ASP A 790 -64.60 -32.02 111.85
N GLY A 791 -63.84 -30.92 111.89
CA GLY A 791 -62.71 -30.63 111.02
C GLY A 791 -63.09 -29.93 109.72
N ASP A 792 -64.02 -28.97 109.76
CA ASP A 792 -64.51 -28.20 108.59
C ASP A 792 -64.00 -26.76 108.51
N GLY A 793 -63.24 -26.31 109.51
CA GLY A 793 -62.75 -24.92 109.64
C GLY A 793 -63.58 -24.05 110.58
N ALA A 794 -64.82 -24.43 110.89
CA ALA A 794 -65.63 -23.76 111.90
C ALA A 794 -65.34 -24.32 113.31
N SER A 795 -65.38 -23.45 114.32
CA SER A 795 -65.23 -23.90 115.72
C SER A 795 -66.58 -24.25 116.35
N ASP A 796 -66.54 -25.18 117.32
CA ASP A 796 -67.63 -25.57 118.26
C ASP A 796 -68.51 -24.38 118.76
N TYR A 797 -67.92 -23.19 118.80
CA TYR A 797 -68.54 -21.95 119.25
C TYR A 797 -69.17 -21.15 118.10
N ALA A 798 -68.50 -21.04 116.95
CA ALA A 798 -68.96 -20.27 115.79
C ALA A 798 -70.25 -20.86 115.20
N GLU A 799 -70.30 -22.18 115.07
CA GLU A 799 -71.45 -22.91 114.53
C GLU A 799 -72.73 -22.72 115.37
N GLU A 800 -72.71 -23.01 116.69
CA GLU A 800 -73.92 -22.89 117.55
C GLU A 800 -74.40 -21.43 117.69
N ASN A 801 -73.51 -20.43 117.53
CA ASN A 801 -73.78 -19.05 117.95
C ASN A 801 -73.79 -18.00 116.81
N GLU A 802 -73.11 -18.26 115.69
CA GLU A 802 -72.84 -17.27 114.65
C GLU A 802 -73.33 -17.74 113.27
N LEU A 803 -72.98 -18.95 112.82
CA LEU A 803 -73.44 -19.54 111.55
C LEU A 803 -74.86 -20.15 111.67
N GLY A 804 -75.05 -21.06 112.64
CA GLY A 804 -76.33 -21.77 112.88
C GLY A 804 -76.40 -23.18 112.30
N THR A 805 -75.26 -23.71 111.84
CA THR A 805 -74.97 -25.08 111.38
C THR A 805 -75.07 -26.11 112.53
N ASP A 806 -74.80 -27.41 112.27
CA ASP A 806 -74.91 -28.49 113.29
C ASP A 806 -73.54 -29.08 113.67
N PRO A 807 -72.99 -28.80 114.88
CA PRO A 807 -71.66 -29.24 115.38
C PRO A 807 -71.43 -30.74 115.59
N ASP A 808 -71.82 -31.58 114.64
CA ASP A 808 -71.43 -32.98 114.44
C ASP A 808 -71.62 -33.35 112.92
N ASN A 809 -71.66 -32.36 112.00
CA ASN A 809 -71.99 -32.46 110.57
C ASN A 809 -71.43 -31.26 109.73
N PRO A 810 -70.35 -31.44 108.93
CA PRO A 810 -69.55 -30.36 108.31
C PRO A 810 -70.08 -29.80 106.97
N ASP A 811 -71.36 -30.01 106.66
CA ASP A 811 -72.02 -29.73 105.36
C ASP A 811 -73.54 -29.77 105.65
N THR A 812 -74.12 -28.61 106.00
CA THR A 812 -75.44 -28.55 106.64
C THR A 812 -76.61 -28.62 105.65
N ASP A 813 -76.47 -28.12 104.42
CA ASP A 813 -77.56 -28.14 103.43
C ASP A 813 -77.44 -29.24 102.35
N GLY A 814 -76.23 -29.72 102.05
CA GLY A 814 -75.96 -30.90 101.23
C GLY A 814 -75.61 -30.65 99.77
N ASP A 815 -75.00 -29.52 99.41
CA ASP A 815 -74.62 -29.18 98.03
C ASP A 815 -73.28 -29.82 97.59
N GLY A 816 -72.23 -29.68 98.38
CA GLY A 816 -70.87 -30.15 98.11
C GLY A 816 -69.74 -29.37 98.81
N VAL A 817 -69.98 -28.14 99.26
CA VAL A 817 -69.02 -27.29 100.01
C VAL A 817 -69.10 -27.61 101.51
N LEU A 818 -68.15 -27.12 102.33
CA LEU A 818 -68.17 -27.29 103.79
C LEU A 818 -68.68 -26.06 104.53
N ASP A 819 -69.37 -26.26 105.64
CA ASP A 819 -70.01 -25.21 106.46
C ASP A 819 -69.05 -24.06 106.88
N GLY A 820 -67.78 -24.38 107.09
CA GLY A 820 -66.71 -23.40 107.37
C GLY A 820 -66.12 -22.74 106.12
N GLU A 821 -65.98 -23.48 105.03
CA GLU A 821 -65.42 -23.03 103.75
C GLU A 821 -66.35 -22.00 103.07
N GLU A 822 -67.65 -22.32 103.03
CA GLU A 822 -68.71 -21.39 102.64
C GLU A 822 -68.69 -20.09 103.46
N ALA A 823 -68.58 -20.21 104.79
CA ALA A 823 -68.71 -19.09 105.71
C ALA A 823 -67.50 -18.14 105.77
N TYR A 824 -66.31 -18.65 105.44
CA TYR A 824 -65.04 -17.92 105.62
C TYR A 824 -64.28 -17.67 104.31
N ASP A 825 -64.34 -18.58 103.35
CA ASP A 825 -63.55 -18.50 102.11
C ASP A 825 -64.39 -17.98 100.93
N HIS A 826 -65.57 -18.58 100.67
CA HIS A 826 -66.43 -18.20 99.52
C HIS A 826 -67.45 -17.10 99.85
N GLY A 827 -67.98 -17.05 101.07
CA GLY A 827 -68.93 -16.04 101.53
C GLY A 827 -70.41 -16.31 101.20
N THR A 828 -70.75 -17.56 100.88
CA THR A 828 -72.11 -18.07 100.64
C THR A 828 -72.92 -18.21 101.95
N ASP A 829 -74.16 -18.72 101.91
CA ASP A 829 -75.00 -18.97 103.10
C ASP A 829 -75.13 -20.49 103.34
N PRO A 830 -74.46 -21.09 104.36
CA PRO A 830 -74.40 -22.56 104.66
C PRO A 830 -75.71 -23.28 105.01
N LEU A 831 -76.83 -22.73 104.53
CA LEU A 831 -78.21 -23.09 104.79
C LEU A 831 -79.06 -22.95 103.50
N ASN A 832 -78.44 -22.60 102.36
CA ASN A 832 -79.06 -22.28 101.08
C ASN A 832 -78.14 -22.62 99.86
N PRO A 833 -78.36 -23.75 99.16
CA PRO A 833 -77.41 -24.34 98.20
C PRO A 833 -77.58 -23.80 96.76
N ASP A 834 -77.81 -22.50 96.64
CA ASP A 834 -78.24 -21.76 95.43
C ASP A 834 -78.33 -20.28 95.87
N THR A 835 -77.18 -19.66 96.14
CA THR A 835 -77.06 -18.38 96.88
C THR A 835 -77.58 -17.18 96.10
N ASP A 836 -77.33 -17.11 94.79
CA ASP A 836 -77.76 -15.98 93.96
C ASP A 836 -79.13 -16.16 93.27
N GLY A 837 -79.52 -17.41 92.97
CA GLY A 837 -80.78 -17.76 92.31
C GLY A 837 -80.72 -17.98 90.78
N ASP A 838 -79.56 -18.15 90.16
CA ASP A 838 -79.37 -18.48 88.73
C ASP A 838 -80.07 -19.81 88.35
N GLY A 839 -79.63 -20.92 88.93
CA GLY A 839 -80.04 -22.27 88.52
C GLY A 839 -79.02 -23.38 88.75
N LEU A 840 -77.73 -23.04 88.91
CA LEU A 840 -76.68 -23.90 89.47
C LEU A 840 -76.85 -24.05 91.00
N THR A 841 -75.85 -24.66 91.64
CA THR A 841 -75.68 -24.70 93.09
C THR A 841 -74.26 -24.25 93.40
N ASP A 842 -74.04 -23.58 94.53
CA ASP A 842 -72.76 -22.95 94.87
C ASP A 842 -71.58 -23.96 94.73
N GLY A 843 -71.78 -25.20 95.13
CA GLY A 843 -70.86 -26.32 94.97
C GLY A 843 -70.70 -26.85 93.54
N GLU A 844 -71.70 -26.77 92.66
CA GLU A 844 -71.54 -27.04 91.22
C GLU A 844 -70.71 -25.92 90.54
N GLU A 845 -70.90 -24.67 90.95
CA GLU A 845 -70.14 -23.51 90.49
C GLU A 845 -68.66 -23.61 90.91
N ILE A 846 -68.40 -23.71 92.21
CA ILE A 846 -67.04 -23.80 92.76
C ILE A 846 -66.29 -25.05 92.27
N ASN A 847 -66.96 -26.20 92.08
CA ASN A 847 -66.27 -27.48 91.82
C ASN A 847 -66.35 -28.02 90.38
N GLU A 848 -67.30 -27.59 89.53
CA GLU A 848 -67.43 -28.10 88.14
C GLU A 848 -67.25 -27.01 87.06
N TYR A 849 -67.64 -25.75 87.31
CA TYR A 849 -67.62 -24.69 86.27
C TYR A 849 -66.60 -23.55 86.51
N GLY A 850 -66.35 -23.15 87.76
CA GLY A 850 -65.42 -22.07 88.11
C GLY A 850 -66.03 -20.66 88.11
N THR A 851 -67.36 -20.55 88.15
CA THR A 851 -68.13 -19.30 88.19
C THR A 851 -68.21 -18.69 89.61
N ASP A 852 -68.71 -17.46 89.74
CA ASP A 852 -68.88 -16.77 91.04
C ASP A 852 -70.28 -17.03 91.63
N PRO A 853 -70.44 -17.88 92.67
CA PRO A 853 -71.75 -18.26 93.25
C PRO A 853 -72.50 -17.11 93.96
N LEU A 854 -71.99 -15.88 93.86
CA LEU A 854 -72.63 -14.66 94.32
C LEU A 854 -73.14 -13.78 93.14
N ASN A 855 -72.94 -14.20 91.89
CA ASN A 855 -73.18 -13.39 90.68
C ASN A 855 -73.69 -14.22 89.45
N PRO A 856 -74.98 -14.11 89.07
CA PRO A 856 -75.67 -15.05 88.17
C PRO A 856 -75.46 -14.75 86.66
N ASP A 857 -74.30 -14.21 86.31
CA ASP A 857 -73.95 -13.54 85.05
C ASP A 857 -72.44 -13.22 85.15
N THR A 858 -71.58 -14.27 85.21
CA THR A 858 -70.18 -14.17 85.68
C THR A 858 -69.30 -13.27 84.80
N ASP A 859 -69.37 -13.38 83.48
CA ASP A 859 -68.64 -12.50 82.56
C ASP A 859 -69.35 -11.14 82.32
N GLY A 860 -70.67 -11.09 82.51
CA GLY A 860 -71.52 -9.91 82.38
C GLY A 860 -72.10 -9.68 80.98
N ASP A 861 -72.18 -10.71 80.13
CA ASP A 861 -72.68 -10.63 78.76
C ASP A 861 -74.23 -10.46 78.68
N GLY A 862 -74.97 -10.94 79.69
CA GLY A 862 -76.44 -10.90 79.77
C GLY A 862 -77.18 -12.23 79.52
N LEU A 863 -76.45 -13.35 79.40
CA LEU A 863 -76.94 -14.70 79.60
C LEU A 863 -77.14 -14.96 81.11
N THR A 864 -76.92 -16.18 81.58
CA THR A 864 -76.68 -16.55 82.99
C THR A 864 -75.95 -17.88 82.97
N ASP A 865 -75.12 -18.14 83.96
CA ASP A 865 -74.16 -19.25 83.93
C ASP A 865 -74.85 -20.63 83.71
N ALA A 866 -75.97 -20.92 84.41
CA ALA A 866 -76.77 -22.13 84.14
C ALA A 866 -77.37 -22.17 82.73
N ARG A 867 -77.79 -21.02 82.19
CA ARG A 867 -78.44 -20.89 80.88
C ARG A 867 -77.43 -21.09 79.76
N GLU A 868 -76.19 -20.73 79.98
CA GLU A 868 -75.10 -20.99 79.05
C GLU A 868 -74.79 -22.47 78.95
N ILE A 869 -74.51 -23.09 80.11
CA ILE A 869 -74.22 -24.52 80.21
C ILE A 869 -75.39 -25.39 79.68
N ASP A 870 -76.65 -25.04 79.99
CA ASP A 870 -77.83 -25.91 79.75
C ASP A 870 -78.70 -25.51 78.53
N GLU A 871 -78.62 -24.28 77.98
CA GLU A 871 -79.39 -23.84 76.78
C GLU A 871 -78.54 -23.48 75.53
N THR A 872 -77.41 -22.76 75.63
CA THR A 872 -76.58 -22.35 74.46
C THR A 872 -75.39 -23.27 74.19
N SER A 873 -74.73 -23.76 75.25
CA SER A 873 -73.41 -24.42 75.26
C SER A 873 -72.23 -23.48 74.95
N THR A 874 -72.32 -22.23 75.39
CA THR A 874 -71.23 -21.23 75.49
C THR A 874 -70.39 -21.46 76.76
N ASP A 875 -69.29 -20.72 76.94
CA ASP A 875 -68.41 -20.82 78.13
C ASP A 875 -68.67 -19.62 79.06
N PRO A 876 -69.27 -19.78 80.27
CA PRO A 876 -69.78 -18.69 81.12
C PRO A 876 -68.68 -17.84 81.81
N LEU A 877 -67.48 -17.84 81.22
CA LEU A 877 -66.30 -17.08 81.61
C LEU A 877 -65.73 -16.26 80.44
N ASP A 878 -66.31 -16.36 79.23
CA ASP A 878 -65.81 -15.75 77.99
C ASP A 878 -66.96 -15.18 77.12
N PRO A 879 -67.21 -13.86 77.14
CA PRO A 879 -68.48 -13.27 76.70
C PRO A 879 -68.67 -13.13 75.17
N ASP A 880 -67.84 -13.79 74.36
CA ASP A 880 -67.79 -13.75 72.88
C ASP A 880 -67.17 -15.10 72.42
N SER A 881 -67.99 -16.16 72.44
CA SER A 881 -67.53 -17.56 72.36
C SER A 881 -66.87 -17.97 71.03
N ASP A 882 -66.90 -17.12 70.00
CA ASP A 882 -66.30 -17.41 68.68
C ASP A 882 -65.43 -16.31 68.04
N ASP A 883 -65.02 -15.28 68.81
CA ASP A 883 -64.12 -14.17 68.43
C ASP A 883 -64.67 -13.27 67.29
N ASP A 884 -65.99 -13.17 67.14
CA ASP A 884 -66.67 -12.39 66.08
C ASP A 884 -66.73 -10.87 66.39
N GLY A 885 -66.87 -10.51 67.67
CA GLY A 885 -67.07 -9.13 68.13
C GLY A 885 -68.51 -8.80 68.56
N LEU A 886 -69.39 -9.81 68.63
CA LEU A 886 -70.71 -9.77 69.28
C LEU A 886 -70.66 -10.62 70.54
N SER A 887 -71.36 -10.20 71.60
CA SER A 887 -71.47 -11.04 72.79
C SER A 887 -72.60 -12.06 72.67
N ASP A 888 -72.41 -13.25 73.22
CA ASP A 888 -73.30 -14.41 73.08
C ASP A 888 -74.78 -14.09 73.42
N GLY A 889 -75.01 -13.16 74.36
CA GLY A 889 -76.29 -12.63 74.80
C GLY A 889 -76.88 -11.53 73.93
N GLU A 890 -76.07 -10.71 73.24
CA GLU A 890 -76.55 -9.86 72.14
C GLU A 890 -76.95 -10.75 70.95
N GLU A 891 -76.18 -11.78 70.65
CA GLU A 891 -76.51 -12.77 69.62
C GLU A 891 -77.81 -13.51 69.92
N VAL A 892 -77.88 -14.24 71.05
CA VAL A 892 -79.01 -15.13 71.39
C VAL A 892 -80.31 -14.36 71.69
N ASP A 893 -80.24 -13.25 72.42
CA ASP A 893 -81.43 -12.53 72.90
C ASP A 893 -81.82 -11.30 72.04
N THR A 894 -80.91 -10.78 71.20
CA THR A 894 -81.17 -9.59 70.34
C THR A 894 -81.14 -9.87 68.83
N LEU A 895 -80.15 -10.58 68.30
CA LEU A 895 -79.94 -10.75 66.86
C LEU A 895 -80.59 -12.03 66.30
N GLY A 896 -80.33 -13.17 66.92
CA GLY A 896 -80.80 -14.50 66.52
C GLY A 896 -79.83 -15.29 65.66
N THR A 897 -78.54 -14.97 65.76
CA THR A 897 -77.35 -15.71 65.28
C THR A 897 -77.03 -16.90 66.21
N ASP A 898 -75.98 -17.68 65.93
CA ASP A 898 -75.60 -18.90 66.68
C ASP A 898 -74.18 -18.68 67.27
N PRO A 899 -74.02 -18.43 68.60
CA PRO A 899 -72.81 -17.86 69.21
C PRO A 899 -71.67 -18.88 69.40
N ASN A 900 -71.38 -19.60 68.33
CA ASN A 900 -70.50 -20.76 68.24
C ASN A 900 -70.06 -20.99 66.75
N ASP A 901 -70.44 -20.09 65.82
CA ASP A 901 -70.26 -20.18 64.36
C ASP A 901 -70.35 -18.77 63.70
N ALA A 902 -69.37 -17.90 63.99
CA ALA A 902 -69.01 -16.53 63.52
C ALA A 902 -69.23 -16.09 62.03
N ASP A 903 -70.17 -16.69 61.30
CA ASP A 903 -70.63 -16.44 59.92
C ASP A 903 -71.94 -17.25 59.76
N THR A 904 -72.96 -16.95 60.59
CA THR A 904 -74.16 -17.80 60.82
C THR A 904 -74.86 -18.24 59.53
N ASP A 905 -74.74 -17.45 58.44
CA ASP A 905 -75.46 -17.67 57.19
C ASP A 905 -74.65 -18.25 56.00
N ASP A 906 -73.40 -18.68 56.22
CA ASP A 906 -72.43 -19.13 55.18
C ASP A 906 -72.11 -18.02 54.13
N GLY A 907 -72.25 -16.73 54.49
CA GLY A 907 -72.08 -15.57 53.61
C GLY A 907 -70.62 -15.26 53.26
N GLY A 908 -69.71 -15.41 54.23
CA GLY A 908 -68.29 -15.11 54.09
C GLY A 908 -67.87 -13.75 54.66
N VAL A 909 -68.66 -13.19 55.58
CA VAL A 909 -68.39 -11.98 56.37
C VAL A 909 -68.93 -12.26 57.78
N PRO A 910 -68.16 -12.06 58.87
CA PRO A 910 -68.64 -12.33 60.22
C PRO A 910 -69.85 -11.49 60.62
N ASP A 911 -70.68 -12.02 61.52
CA ASP A 911 -71.96 -11.46 61.91
C ASP A 911 -71.78 -10.11 62.63
N GLY A 912 -70.71 -9.94 63.40
CA GLY A 912 -70.29 -8.67 64.00
C GLY A 912 -69.80 -7.66 62.98
N GLU A 913 -69.06 -8.10 61.95
CA GLU A 913 -68.67 -7.20 60.84
C GLU A 913 -69.93 -6.77 60.04
N GLU A 914 -70.90 -7.66 59.85
CA GLU A 914 -72.20 -7.38 59.23
C GLU A 914 -73.02 -6.36 60.07
N VAL A 915 -73.11 -6.55 61.38
CA VAL A 915 -73.81 -5.63 62.29
C VAL A 915 -73.18 -4.23 62.30
N ASP A 916 -71.85 -4.13 62.36
CA ASP A 916 -71.14 -2.83 62.38
C ASP A 916 -71.16 -2.15 61.00
N ARG A 917 -71.21 -2.93 59.91
CA ARG A 917 -71.51 -2.45 58.54
C ARG A 917 -72.97 -2.05 58.35
N GLY A 918 -73.88 -2.59 59.15
CA GLY A 918 -75.32 -2.38 59.07
C GLY A 918 -76.00 -3.16 57.93
N THR A 919 -75.46 -4.32 57.59
CA THR A 919 -76.12 -5.39 56.82
C THR A 919 -77.00 -6.26 57.76
N ASP A 920 -77.41 -7.46 57.36
CA ASP A 920 -78.40 -8.29 58.09
C ASP A 920 -77.80 -9.71 58.18
N PRO A 921 -77.20 -10.14 59.31
CA PRO A 921 -76.35 -11.37 59.45
C PRO A 921 -77.11 -12.71 59.32
N LEU A 922 -78.17 -12.73 58.50
CA LEU A 922 -79.09 -13.83 58.26
C LEU A 922 -79.64 -13.81 56.80
N ASP A 923 -79.06 -13.02 55.88
CA ASP A 923 -79.35 -12.99 54.42
C ASP A 923 -78.05 -12.89 53.59
N PRO A 924 -77.44 -14.03 53.17
CA PRO A 924 -76.12 -14.09 52.51
C PRO A 924 -76.21 -13.63 51.04
N SER A 925 -76.58 -12.36 50.85
CA SER A 925 -76.79 -11.77 49.54
C SER A 925 -76.62 -10.24 49.44
N ASP A 926 -76.26 -9.51 50.50
CA ASP A 926 -75.78 -8.12 50.41
C ASP A 926 -74.32 -7.84 50.83
N ASP A 927 -73.59 -8.90 51.20
CA ASP A 927 -72.14 -9.03 51.43
C ASP A 927 -71.21 -8.64 50.23
N GLN A 928 -71.74 -8.22 49.08
CA GLN A 928 -70.94 -7.90 47.87
C GLN A 928 -71.45 -6.69 47.06
N GLU A 929 -70.62 -5.79 46.52
CA GLU A 929 -69.25 -5.30 46.80
C GLU A 929 -69.09 -4.00 45.96
N ILE A 930 -68.19 -3.05 46.27
CA ILE A 930 -67.91 -1.88 45.41
C ILE A 930 -66.40 -1.63 45.21
N SER A 931 -65.97 -1.63 43.95
CA SER A 931 -64.57 -1.59 43.53
C SER A 931 -63.94 -0.18 43.39
N ASP A 932 -62.62 -0.11 43.63
CA ASP A 932 -61.62 0.78 43.02
C ASP A 932 -62.04 2.21 42.57
N ASP A 933 -61.67 3.24 43.34
CA ASP A 933 -60.89 4.42 42.87
C ASP A 933 -60.55 5.40 44.01
N THR A 934 -59.41 5.23 44.69
CA THR A 934 -58.37 6.28 44.90
C THR A 934 -57.31 5.81 45.91
N GLY A 935 -56.06 5.65 45.48
CA GLY A 935 -54.93 5.47 46.40
C GLY A 935 -54.24 6.80 46.72
N VAL A 936 -53.90 7.02 47.99
CA VAL A 936 -52.55 7.34 48.48
C VAL A 936 -52.59 7.53 50.02
N ILE A 937 -51.59 6.97 50.68
CA ILE A 937 -51.33 7.01 52.12
C ILE A 937 -51.36 8.44 52.68
N VAL A 938 -52.02 8.60 53.83
CA VAL A 938 -51.59 9.49 54.92
C VAL A 938 -51.84 8.75 56.23
N ASP A 939 -50.79 8.08 56.68
CA ASP A 939 -50.50 7.91 58.10
C ASP A 939 -49.68 9.15 58.52
N ASP A 940 -50.00 9.77 59.66
CA ASP A 940 -49.41 11.02 60.15
C ASP A 940 -49.81 11.29 61.61
N THR A 941 -48.91 11.89 62.41
CA THR A 941 -49.02 12.27 63.84
C THR A 941 -49.19 11.12 64.86
N ASP A 942 -48.46 11.06 65.98
CA ASP A 942 -47.45 11.96 66.62
C ASP A 942 -46.09 11.21 66.81
N ASP A 943 -44.93 11.76 67.22
CA ASP A 943 -44.59 12.99 67.97
C ASP A 943 -43.25 13.63 67.43
N PRO A 944 -42.48 14.55 68.08
CA PRO A 944 -42.39 15.94 67.55
C PRO A 944 -40.97 16.56 67.35
N ASP A 945 -40.97 17.79 66.79
CA ASP A 945 -39.88 18.81 66.72
C ASP A 945 -38.58 18.47 65.91
N ASP A 946 -37.91 19.39 65.19
CA ASP A 946 -38.23 20.76 64.73
C ASP A 946 -37.40 21.13 63.45
N THR A 947 -37.82 22.20 62.76
CA THR A 947 -37.13 23.07 61.78
C THR A 947 -37.33 22.79 60.27
N GLY A 948 -37.46 23.87 59.47
CA GLY A 948 -37.38 23.76 57.99
C GLY A 948 -37.90 24.94 57.13
N VAL A 949 -39.17 25.34 57.30
CA VAL A 949 -39.89 26.50 56.68
C VAL A 949 -39.84 26.78 55.15
N ASP A 950 -40.99 26.49 54.49
CA ASP A 950 -41.67 27.27 53.42
C ASP A 950 -41.05 27.38 51.98
N GLY A 951 -41.89 27.60 50.95
CA GLY A 951 -41.38 28.05 49.61
C GLY A 951 -42.05 27.62 48.28
N LYS A 952 -43.30 27.15 48.22
CA LYS A 952 -44.02 26.84 46.94
C LYS A 952 -44.15 28.08 46.00
N PRO A 953 -44.43 27.99 44.65
CA PRO A 953 -44.57 26.80 43.77
C PRO A 953 -44.12 26.95 42.25
N THR A 954 -44.38 25.89 41.46
CA THR A 954 -44.66 25.82 39.98
C THR A 954 -43.54 26.00 38.91
N GLY A 955 -43.48 25.03 37.96
CA GLY A 955 -43.23 25.28 36.52
C GLY A 955 -42.14 24.46 35.81
N GLY A 956 -42.49 23.34 35.13
CA GLY A 956 -41.56 22.53 34.30
C GLY A 956 -41.93 22.47 32.80
N SER A 957 -41.14 21.76 31.96
CA SER A 957 -41.50 21.32 30.57
C SER A 957 -40.41 20.50 29.84
N GLY A 958 -40.81 19.48 29.05
CA GLY A 958 -40.01 18.80 27.98
C GLY A 958 -39.59 17.35 28.31
N CYS A 959 -40.03 16.25 27.67
CA CYS A 959 -40.17 15.83 26.23
C CYS A 959 -38.83 15.36 25.60
N THR A 960 -38.70 14.24 24.84
CA THR A 960 -39.58 13.14 24.31
C THR A 960 -38.70 12.12 23.52
N CYS A 961 -39.01 10.84 23.19
CA CYS A 961 -40.10 9.87 23.45
C CYS A 961 -39.71 8.42 22.99
N ALA A 962 -40.41 7.39 23.50
CA ALA A 962 -40.58 6.00 22.97
C ALA A 962 -39.37 5.03 22.99
N SER A 963 -39.42 3.71 23.30
CA SER A 963 -40.43 2.64 23.53
C SER A 963 -40.80 1.70 22.35
N SER A 964 -40.70 0.36 22.54
CA SER A 964 -41.69 -0.70 22.12
C SER A 964 -41.23 -2.20 22.20
N THR A 965 -41.93 -3.00 23.05
CA THR A 965 -42.35 -4.43 22.91
C THR A 965 -41.37 -5.65 22.73
N PRO A 966 -41.62 -6.81 23.40
CA PRO A 966 -40.95 -8.13 23.23
C PRO A 966 -41.81 -9.14 22.37
N PRO A 967 -41.40 -10.41 22.06
CA PRO A 967 -41.51 -11.56 23.01
C PRO A 967 -40.60 -12.84 22.82
N GLY A 968 -40.08 -13.39 23.93
CA GLY A 968 -39.98 -14.83 24.36
C GLY A 968 -39.43 -16.01 23.50
N GLY A 969 -38.73 -16.96 24.16
CA GLY A 969 -38.75 -18.40 23.78
C GLY A 969 -37.57 -19.34 24.11
N ALA A 970 -37.78 -20.28 25.07
CA ALA A 970 -37.14 -21.62 25.23
C ALA A 970 -35.63 -21.75 25.60
N ALA A 971 -35.06 -22.92 26.00
CA ALA A 971 -35.45 -23.99 26.97
C ALA A 971 -34.37 -25.12 27.04
N TRP A 972 -34.37 -25.94 28.13
CA TRP A 972 -33.59 -27.19 28.38
C TRP A 972 -32.07 -27.06 28.66
N LEU A 973 -31.31 -28.06 29.19
CA LEU A 973 -31.52 -29.03 30.32
C LEU A 973 -30.27 -29.96 30.48
N LEU A 974 -29.65 -30.02 31.68
CA LEU A 974 -28.85 -31.14 32.28
C LEU A 974 -27.62 -31.79 31.57
N LEU A 975 -26.82 -32.47 32.41
CA LEU A 975 -25.68 -33.39 32.14
C LEU A 975 -24.32 -32.75 31.77
N GLY A 976 -23.15 -33.32 32.11
CA GLY A 976 -22.88 -34.44 33.04
C GLY A 976 -21.77 -35.42 32.64
N LEU A 977 -20.62 -35.35 33.33
CA LEU A 977 -19.57 -36.39 33.53
C LEU A 977 -18.72 -36.94 32.35
N VAL A 978 -17.39 -36.85 32.53
CA VAL A 978 -16.31 -37.82 32.17
C VAL A 978 -15.92 -38.05 30.69
N GLY A 979 -14.62 -37.88 30.38
CA GLY A 979 -14.03 -38.26 29.07
C GLY A 979 -12.49 -38.19 29.01
N LEU A 980 -11.79 -39.19 29.57
CA LEU A 980 -10.31 -39.26 29.71
C LEU A 980 -9.51 -39.35 28.37
N VAL A 981 -8.19 -39.06 28.45
CA VAL A 981 -7.11 -39.21 27.43
C VAL A 981 -7.02 -38.08 26.37
N GLY A 982 -5.93 -37.33 26.21
CA GLY A 982 -4.65 -37.26 26.94
C GLY A 982 -3.40 -37.58 26.10
N LEU A 983 -2.43 -36.67 26.04
CA LEU A 983 -1.08 -36.92 25.50
C LEU A 983 -0.01 -36.07 26.21
N ARG A 984 1.15 -36.67 26.51
CA ARG A 984 2.29 -35.98 27.13
C ARG A 984 3.03 -35.07 26.14
N ARG A 985 3.61 -33.98 26.67
CA ARG A 985 4.96 -33.53 26.28
C ARG A 985 5.86 -33.45 27.51
N ARG A 986 7.18 -33.44 27.30
CA ARG A 986 8.24 -33.22 28.30
C ARG A 986 9.26 -32.24 27.68
N PRO A 987 10.00 -31.47 28.48
CA PRO A 987 10.75 -30.31 28.00
C PRO A 987 12.15 -30.63 27.47
N LEU A 988 12.76 -29.59 26.87
CA LEU A 988 14.20 -29.36 26.68
C LEU A 988 15.03 -30.35 25.84
N THR A 989 15.68 -29.84 24.79
CA THR A 989 17.15 -29.88 24.70
C THR A 989 17.70 -28.87 23.69
N ARG A 990 18.86 -28.28 24.02
CA ARG A 990 19.64 -27.34 23.21
C ARG A 990 19.86 -27.80 21.76
N ARG A 991 20.08 -26.84 20.87
CA ARG A 991 21.33 -26.85 20.10
C ARG A 991 21.89 -25.47 19.91
#